data_AF-A0AAQ0WHG9-F1
#
_entry.id   AF-A0AAQ0WHG9-F1
#
_cell.length_a   1.000
_cell.length_b   1.000
_cell.length_c   1.000
_cell.angle_alpha   90.00
_cell.angle_beta   90.00
_cell.angle_gamma   90.00
#
_symmetry.space_group_name_H-M   'P 1'
#
loop_
_entity.id
_entity.type
_entity.pdbx_description
1 polymer ?
#
loop_
_entity_poly.entity_id
_entity_poly.type
_entity_poly.pdbx_seq_one_letter_code
_entity_poly.pdbx_strand_id
1 'polypeptide(L)'
;MLKKCVFSLVYLLPIHLYAAQVDVLREQAIQNYRAGQTQQAVSQLDQLLNKYPHDQKLLADYLFIMSSEKRDLTNFSRFLVNINYVDFPEYAKLPLIQNFRDFKHFKTAIDWSNKFNIQKSVDGRILLSVLYAEAQDVANAKDQLSKIDIKGLTADQLVRVAYAYRLINLPVDALATVEHAYQQQPKSSSVLQEYVYDLIAIGSYKKAQQLLQASEKTEQTAQMLQTLQVSEFSQHINNAIARYKYLNREGLADAESFAELDKVLEQGQKMHQQMNPSDPNYLRFYYDYLYGLDFRGRSKAVIENFTQLNIPLEKLPAYVRHAIADSYLAEQKPKKAEFAYKTLLSEKNYPDMTVYTGLYYSYIEQEKYKEAEQLLAEVDRLIPTYKYSQAKGVDKTSHPDRDDYIALQGMHLAYANHLDQAEKHFQKKVEQAPANESLINNLARVERWREKPLEAKKTISRLNGIDPIAKDTRINEMQNAQALGDIPTWRKTTQNLVQYYPDDSGVIKSRKELEDRNRATISHSTTWGQSKADGRDTVSGQNGLKDREMETRLNSPWIKDNYRLFAWHQDRYGEYRFGDVHDQRYGVGAEWQANRKALAAIVSQSTDGGQAGVRLDWSQWLNDHWQYQLQYNSQADIPLQALDAGEDGQSYRAAVTWQKDESRQIGASYGLTDISDGNKQQEFSTFWRERLFDAPHHITYGTVRGFYGTNSQDQTAYFSPSSHYSAELNLSHDWVTWREYERSFKQHFEAGVGLYKQADYSAKPTYSLQYQHQWQLSRTWQLNYGIGWQYHPYDGHDEQHTYGIFGFEGRF
;
A
#
# COMPACT_ATOMS: atom_id res chain seq x y z
N MET A 1 -7.41 -106.93 17.97
CA MET A 1 -8.03 -107.62 19.13
C MET A 1 -8.09 -106.66 20.30
N LEU A 2 -9.22 -106.65 21.00
CA LEU A 2 -9.57 -105.81 22.16
C LEU A 2 -8.60 -105.93 23.36
N LYS A 3 -8.52 -104.84 24.14
CA LYS A 3 -8.74 -104.68 25.61
C LYS A 3 -7.82 -103.58 26.16
N LYS A 4 -8.34 -102.37 26.49
CA LYS A 4 -8.97 -101.89 27.73
C LYS A 4 -8.02 -101.61 28.92
N CYS A 5 -7.98 -100.31 29.28
CA CYS A 5 -8.11 -99.71 30.63
C CYS A 5 -6.87 -99.28 31.45
N VAL A 6 -6.84 -97.95 31.72
CA VAL A 6 -6.84 -97.29 33.05
C VAL A 6 -5.54 -96.61 33.58
N PHE A 7 -5.65 -95.27 33.69
CA PHE A 7 -5.14 -94.32 34.70
C PHE A 7 -3.74 -93.64 34.64
N SER A 8 -3.83 -92.29 34.61
CA SER A 8 -3.07 -91.28 35.37
C SER A 8 -1.61 -90.95 35.03
N LEU A 9 -1.32 -89.70 34.63
CA LEU A 9 -1.07 -88.61 35.59
C LEU A 9 -1.08 -87.23 34.92
N VAL A 10 -1.78 -86.30 35.58
CA VAL A 10 -1.93 -84.89 35.29
C VAL A 10 -0.65 -84.13 35.66
N TYR A 11 -0.16 -83.25 34.78
CA TYR A 11 0.67 -82.09 35.13
C TYR A 11 -0.02 -80.84 34.57
N LEU A 12 -0.92 -80.25 35.36
CA LEU A 12 -1.46 -78.90 35.17
C LEU A 12 -1.60 -78.25 36.55
N LEU A 13 -0.64 -77.40 36.88
CA LEU A 13 -0.64 -76.38 37.93
C LEU A 13 0.14 -75.17 37.36
N PRO A 14 -0.12 -73.90 37.74
CA PRO A 14 -1.28 -73.33 38.39
C PRO A 14 -1.66 -71.97 37.75
N ILE A 15 -2.53 -71.90 36.73
CA ILE A 15 -2.97 -70.59 36.18
C ILE A 15 -4.18 -70.03 36.96
N HIS A 16 -4.93 -70.88 37.68
CA HIS A 16 -6.19 -70.45 38.31
C HIS A 16 -6.07 -69.87 39.73
N LEU A 17 -4.95 -70.06 40.45
CA LEU A 17 -4.79 -69.47 41.80
C LEU A 17 -4.24 -68.02 41.79
N TYR A 18 -3.49 -67.61 40.77
CA TYR A 18 -2.89 -66.26 40.70
C TYR A 18 -3.88 -65.19 40.18
N ALA A 19 -4.76 -65.53 39.25
CA ALA A 19 -5.77 -64.62 38.71
C ALA A 19 -6.75 -64.14 39.81
N ALA A 20 -7.15 -65.04 40.72
CA ALA A 20 -8.04 -64.73 41.83
C ALA A 20 -7.43 -63.72 42.83
N GLN A 21 -6.10 -63.65 42.97
CA GLN A 21 -5.45 -62.72 43.90
C GLN A 21 -5.33 -61.30 43.34
N VAL A 22 -5.13 -61.14 42.02
CA VAL A 22 -5.10 -59.82 41.35
C VAL A 22 -6.48 -59.19 41.33
N ASP A 23 -7.52 -59.98 41.03
CA ASP A 23 -8.91 -59.53 41.04
C ASP A 23 -9.31 -58.97 42.42
N VAL A 24 -8.97 -59.65 43.52
CA VAL A 24 -9.28 -59.19 44.89
C VAL A 24 -8.57 -57.88 45.24
N LEU A 25 -7.27 -57.76 44.92
CA LEU A 25 -6.50 -56.55 45.19
C LEU A 25 -6.95 -55.37 44.32
N ARG A 26 -7.35 -55.63 43.07
CA ARG A 26 -7.97 -54.64 42.18
C ARG A 26 -9.29 -54.16 42.76
N GLU A 27 -10.19 -55.07 43.14
CA GLU A 27 -11.49 -54.72 43.73
C GLU A 27 -11.35 -53.92 45.02
N GLN A 28 -10.37 -54.25 45.85
CA GLN A 28 -10.04 -53.44 47.04
C GLN A 28 -9.60 -52.02 46.68
N ALA A 29 -8.77 -51.86 45.64
CA ALA A 29 -8.38 -50.53 45.17
C ALA A 29 -9.58 -49.74 44.62
N ILE A 30 -10.51 -50.39 43.92
CA ILE A 30 -11.77 -49.77 43.48
C ILE A 30 -12.66 -49.36 44.66
N GLN A 31 -12.74 -50.18 45.72
CA GLN A 31 -13.47 -49.82 46.94
C GLN A 31 -12.83 -48.60 47.63
N ASN A 32 -11.50 -48.55 47.70
CA ASN A 32 -10.77 -47.39 48.23
C ASN A 32 -11.06 -46.12 47.41
N TYR A 33 -11.10 -46.23 46.07
CA TYR A 33 -11.49 -45.11 45.20
C TYR A 33 -12.91 -44.62 45.50
N ARG A 34 -13.89 -45.54 45.62
CA ARG A 34 -15.27 -45.20 45.97
C ARG A 34 -15.42 -44.58 47.37
N ALA A 35 -14.50 -44.89 48.28
CA ALA A 35 -14.43 -44.30 49.61
C ALA A 35 -13.71 -42.93 49.65
N GLY A 36 -13.32 -42.37 48.49
CA GLY A 36 -12.62 -41.09 48.37
C GLY A 36 -11.11 -41.16 48.61
N GLN A 37 -10.54 -42.36 48.77
CA GLN A 37 -9.09 -42.58 48.97
C GLN A 37 -8.36 -42.69 47.62
N THR A 38 -8.53 -41.67 46.76
CA THR A 38 -8.06 -41.70 45.36
C THR A 38 -6.56 -41.96 45.22
N GLN A 39 -5.71 -41.26 45.98
CA GLN A 39 -4.26 -41.44 45.90
C GLN A 39 -3.81 -42.86 46.26
N GLN A 40 -4.45 -43.45 47.27
CA GLN A 40 -4.16 -44.81 47.70
C GLN A 40 -4.61 -45.82 46.63
N ALA A 41 -5.80 -45.66 46.07
CA ALA A 41 -6.32 -46.49 44.99
C ALA A 41 -5.43 -46.44 43.73
N VAL A 42 -5.04 -45.23 43.28
CA VAL A 42 -4.16 -45.06 42.12
C VAL A 42 -2.78 -45.68 42.35
N SER A 43 -2.20 -45.49 43.54
CA SER A 43 -0.90 -46.09 43.89
C SER A 43 -0.96 -47.62 43.89
N GLN A 44 -2.02 -48.20 44.48
CA GLN A 44 -2.25 -49.64 44.50
C GLN A 44 -2.43 -50.21 43.09
N LEU A 45 -3.23 -49.56 42.24
CA LEU A 45 -3.45 -49.99 40.86
C LEU A 45 -2.19 -49.83 39.98
N ASP A 46 -1.40 -48.77 40.15
CA ASP A 46 -0.12 -48.59 39.43
C ASP A 46 0.89 -49.69 39.81
N GLN A 47 1.00 -50.02 41.11
CA GLN A 47 1.84 -51.12 41.58
C GLN A 47 1.40 -52.47 41.00
N LEU A 48 0.10 -52.74 40.94
CA LEU A 48 -0.44 -53.95 40.32
C LEU A 48 -0.16 -53.95 38.81
N LEU A 49 -0.28 -52.82 38.11
CA LEU A 49 -0.01 -52.71 36.67
C LEU A 49 1.46 -52.90 36.31
N ASN A 50 2.38 -52.50 37.20
CA ASN A 50 3.81 -52.78 37.00
C ASN A 50 4.11 -54.29 37.06
N LYS A 51 3.30 -55.07 37.78
CA LYS A 51 3.46 -56.53 37.89
C LYS A 51 2.63 -57.31 36.86
N TYR A 52 1.47 -56.78 36.46
CA TYR A 52 0.54 -57.40 35.52
C TYR A 52 0.14 -56.42 34.40
N PRO A 53 1.09 -56.01 33.54
CA PRO A 53 0.90 -54.92 32.58
C PRO A 53 -0.13 -55.19 31.47
N HIS A 54 -0.52 -56.45 31.26
CA HIS A 54 -1.47 -56.87 30.22
C HIS A 54 -2.85 -57.28 30.78
N ASP A 55 -3.09 -57.17 32.08
CA ASP A 55 -4.41 -57.44 32.67
C ASP A 55 -5.41 -56.35 32.25
N GLN A 56 -6.39 -56.73 31.42
CA GLN A 56 -7.29 -55.78 30.78
C GLN A 56 -8.27 -55.13 31.76
N LYS A 57 -8.70 -55.85 32.80
CA LYS A 57 -9.60 -55.29 33.82
C LYS A 57 -8.85 -54.30 34.72
N LEU A 58 -7.62 -54.62 35.06
CA LEU A 58 -6.74 -53.73 35.83
C LEU A 58 -6.40 -52.47 35.03
N LEU A 59 -6.09 -52.60 33.73
CA LEU A 59 -5.89 -51.46 32.82
C LEU A 59 -7.15 -50.59 32.71
N ALA A 60 -8.32 -51.22 32.54
CA ALA A 60 -9.59 -50.52 32.45
C ALA A 60 -9.92 -49.72 33.72
N ASP A 61 -9.77 -50.33 34.89
CA ASP A 61 -10.01 -49.67 36.18
C ASP A 61 -9.06 -48.50 36.42
N TYR A 62 -7.77 -48.67 36.12
CA TYR A 62 -6.79 -47.59 36.25
C TYR A 62 -7.09 -46.43 35.30
N LEU A 63 -7.29 -46.70 34.00
CA LEU A 63 -7.55 -45.67 33.00
C LEU A 63 -8.90 -44.98 33.23
N PHE A 64 -9.90 -45.72 33.72
CA PHE A 64 -11.18 -45.15 34.15
C PHE A 64 -10.98 -44.15 35.28
N ILE A 65 -10.26 -44.52 36.35
CA ILE A 65 -9.98 -43.60 37.46
C ILE A 65 -9.19 -42.40 36.97
N MET A 66 -8.13 -42.58 36.19
CA MET A 66 -7.34 -41.47 35.68
C MET A 66 -8.17 -40.53 34.79
N SER A 67 -9.11 -41.08 34.02
CA SER A 67 -10.09 -40.29 33.29
C SER A 67 -11.04 -39.52 34.23
N SER A 68 -11.58 -40.16 35.26
CA SER A 68 -12.46 -39.52 36.25
C SER A 68 -11.76 -38.41 37.03
N GLU A 69 -10.46 -38.56 37.28
CA GLU A 69 -9.59 -37.56 37.90
C GLU A 69 -9.10 -36.48 36.91
N LYS A 70 -9.70 -36.41 35.71
CA LYS A 70 -9.36 -35.45 34.65
C LYS A 70 -7.85 -35.40 34.36
N ARG A 71 -7.22 -36.57 34.25
CA ARG A 71 -5.82 -36.69 33.82
C ARG A 71 -5.80 -37.01 32.32
N ASP A 72 -4.90 -36.33 31.59
CA ASP A 72 -4.69 -36.60 30.18
C ASP A 72 -4.06 -38.00 30.02
N LEU A 73 -4.82 -38.91 29.42
CA LEU A 73 -4.42 -40.31 29.28
C LEU A 73 -3.23 -40.51 28.33
N THR A 74 -2.90 -39.53 27.48
CA THR A 74 -1.71 -39.61 26.61
C THR A 74 -0.40 -39.68 27.40
N ASN A 75 -0.38 -39.15 28.64
CA ASN A 75 0.75 -39.26 29.56
C ASN A 75 0.97 -40.69 30.09
N PHE A 76 0.04 -41.60 29.84
CA PHE A 76 0.06 -42.99 30.29
C PHE A 76 0.26 -43.96 29.12
N SER A 77 1.02 -43.53 28.09
CA SER A 77 1.29 -44.29 26.86
C SER A 77 1.79 -45.72 27.12
N ARG A 78 2.60 -45.92 28.18
CA ARG A 78 3.08 -47.24 28.62
C ARG A 78 1.97 -48.24 28.97
N PHE A 79 0.80 -47.75 29.36
CA PHE A 79 -0.38 -48.57 29.67
C PHE A 79 -1.32 -48.67 28.46
N LEU A 80 -1.46 -47.59 27.69
CA LEU A 80 -2.27 -47.57 26.47
C LEU A 80 -1.79 -48.60 25.43
N VAL A 81 -0.48 -48.83 25.32
CA VAL A 81 0.10 -49.81 24.38
C VAL A 81 -0.26 -51.26 24.73
N ASN A 82 -0.63 -51.54 25.99
CA ASN A 82 -0.96 -52.89 26.46
C ASN A 82 -2.45 -53.21 26.40
N ILE A 83 -3.28 -52.27 25.94
CA ILE A 83 -4.71 -52.51 25.74
C ILE A 83 -4.90 -53.46 24.56
N ASN A 84 -5.53 -54.59 24.82
CA ASN A 84 -6.08 -55.47 23.81
C ASN A 84 -7.53 -55.02 23.54
N TYR A 85 -7.77 -54.41 22.38
CA TYR A 85 -9.06 -53.82 22.07
C TYR A 85 -10.22 -54.82 21.92
N VAL A 86 -9.92 -56.13 21.81
CA VAL A 86 -10.91 -57.20 21.78
C VAL A 86 -11.39 -57.52 23.20
N ASP A 87 -10.46 -57.64 24.14
CA ASP A 87 -10.71 -58.10 25.52
C ASP A 87 -10.87 -56.94 26.54
N PHE A 88 -10.71 -55.70 26.09
CA PHE A 88 -10.84 -54.52 26.95
C PHE A 88 -12.28 -54.38 27.48
N PRO A 89 -12.49 -54.21 28.79
CA PRO A 89 -13.81 -54.12 29.38
C PRO A 89 -14.69 -52.99 28.82
N GLU A 90 -15.96 -53.30 28.56
CA GLU A 90 -16.91 -52.40 27.92
C GLU A 90 -17.11 -51.07 28.67
N TYR A 91 -17.16 -51.12 30.02
CA TYR A 91 -17.39 -49.94 30.86
C TYR A 91 -16.29 -48.89 30.75
N ALA A 92 -15.08 -49.26 30.31
CA ALA A 92 -13.94 -48.36 30.21
C ALA A 92 -13.71 -47.82 28.78
N LYS A 93 -14.36 -48.38 27.76
CA LYS A 93 -14.17 -47.98 26.35
C LYS A 93 -14.60 -46.53 26.09
N LEU A 94 -15.82 -46.16 26.46
CA LEU A 94 -16.33 -44.80 26.25
C LEU A 94 -15.61 -43.76 27.12
N PRO A 95 -15.35 -43.99 28.42
CA PRO A 95 -14.53 -43.08 29.22
C PRO A 95 -13.14 -42.83 28.63
N LEU A 96 -12.48 -43.87 28.08
CA LEU A 96 -11.19 -43.73 27.40
C LEU A 96 -11.29 -42.76 26.20
N ILE A 97 -12.29 -42.96 25.34
CA ILE A 97 -12.51 -42.11 24.16
C ILE A 97 -12.87 -40.68 24.57
N GLN A 98 -13.76 -40.53 25.56
CA GLN A 98 -14.20 -39.23 26.05
C GLN A 98 -13.03 -38.45 26.69
N ASN A 99 -12.11 -39.12 27.38
CA ASN A 99 -10.90 -38.47 27.87
C ASN A 99 -10.07 -37.87 26.73
N PHE A 100 -9.79 -38.65 25.68
CA PHE A 100 -9.05 -38.14 24.52
C PHE A 100 -9.79 -36.97 23.87
N ARG A 101 -11.12 -37.02 23.78
CA ARG A 101 -11.95 -35.92 23.31
C ARG A 101 -11.82 -34.67 24.18
N ASP A 102 -11.97 -34.81 25.51
CA ASP A 102 -11.94 -33.71 26.48
C ASP A 102 -10.58 -32.99 26.49
N PHE A 103 -9.49 -33.74 26.24
CA PHE A 103 -8.13 -33.22 26.08
C PHE A 103 -7.78 -32.81 24.63
N LYS A 104 -8.77 -32.80 23.72
CA LYS A 104 -8.64 -32.38 22.31
C LYS A 104 -7.72 -33.27 21.46
N HIS A 105 -7.46 -34.50 21.88
CA HIS A 105 -6.75 -35.53 21.12
C HIS A 105 -7.70 -36.24 20.14
N PHE A 106 -8.37 -35.47 19.26
CA PHE A 106 -9.49 -35.97 18.45
C PHE A 106 -9.09 -37.14 17.53
N LYS A 107 -7.92 -37.08 16.91
CA LYS A 107 -7.42 -38.18 16.06
C LYS A 107 -7.24 -39.47 16.86
N THR A 108 -6.65 -39.39 18.05
CA THR A 108 -6.50 -40.52 18.97
C THR A 108 -7.87 -41.07 19.40
N ALA A 109 -8.83 -40.19 19.71
CA ALA A 109 -10.19 -40.57 20.04
C ALA A 109 -10.90 -41.30 18.89
N ILE A 110 -10.73 -40.84 17.65
CA ILE A 110 -11.25 -41.48 16.43
C ILE A 110 -10.61 -42.87 16.24
N ASP A 111 -9.29 -42.98 16.36
CA ASP A 111 -8.58 -44.25 16.21
C ASP A 111 -9.08 -45.30 17.21
N TRP A 112 -9.26 -44.93 18.48
CA TRP A 112 -9.82 -45.80 19.51
C TRP A 112 -11.29 -46.13 19.28
N SER A 113 -12.08 -45.16 18.82
CA SER A 113 -13.49 -45.35 18.46
C SER A 113 -13.64 -46.40 17.35
N ASN A 114 -12.78 -46.32 16.32
CA ASN A 114 -12.76 -47.28 15.22
C ASN A 114 -12.27 -48.67 15.68
N LYS A 115 -11.23 -48.75 16.52
CA LYS A 115 -10.73 -50.02 17.09
C LYS A 115 -11.78 -50.74 17.94
N PHE A 116 -12.51 -50.01 18.77
CA PHE A 116 -13.59 -50.55 19.60
C PHE A 116 -14.90 -50.76 18.83
N ASN A 117 -15.00 -50.26 17.60
CA ASN A 117 -16.18 -50.35 16.74
C ASN A 117 -17.45 -49.81 17.42
N ILE A 118 -17.34 -48.63 18.05
CA ILE A 118 -18.42 -48.03 18.85
C ILE A 118 -19.65 -47.67 18.01
N GLN A 119 -19.49 -47.47 16.69
CA GLN A 119 -20.56 -47.09 15.77
C GLN A 119 -21.69 -48.13 15.60
N LYS A 120 -21.56 -49.31 16.22
CA LYS A 120 -22.63 -50.31 16.30
C LYS A 120 -23.83 -49.84 17.12
N SER A 121 -23.61 -48.97 18.10
CA SER A 121 -24.67 -48.35 18.90
C SER A 121 -25.03 -46.97 18.34
N VAL A 122 -26.25 -46.51 18.61
CA VAL A 122 -26.68 -45.15 18.24
C VAL A 122 -25.79 -44.10 18.93
N ASP A 123 -25.57 -44.22 20.24
CA ASP A 123 -24.72 -43.28 20.99
C ASP A 123 -23.26 -43.29 20.53
N GLY A 124 -22.71 -44.46 20.22
CA GLY A 124 -21.35 -44.57 19.70
C GLY A 124 -21.21 -44.00 18.28
N ARG A 125 -22.25 -44.12 17.44
CA ARG A 125 -22.27 -43.48 16.11
C ARG A 125 -22.35 -41.97 16.23
N ILE A 126 -23.18 -41.44 17.13
CA ILE A 126 -23.25 -40.01 17.42
C ILE A 126 -21.90 -39.50 17.92
N LEU A 127 -21.28 -40.18 18.90
CA LEU A 127 -19.96 -39.80 19.41
C LEU A 127 -18.90 -39.79 18.30
N LEU A 128 -18.88 -40.82 17.44
CA LEU A 128 -17.94 -40.87 16.32
C LEU A 128 -18.16 -39.72 15.32
N SER A 129 -19.42 -39.36 15.02
CA SER A 129 -19.71 -38.18 14.18
C SER A 129 -19.23 -36.87 14.79
N VAL A 130 -19.42 -36.69 16.11
CA VAL A 130 -18.94 -35.52 16.85
C VAL A 130 -17.41 -35.46 16.80
N LEU A 131 -16.73 -36.60 17.00
CA LEU A 131 -15.27 -36.66 16.93
C LEU A 131 -14.73 -36.30 15.55
N TYR A 132 -15.33 -36.82 14.47
CA TYR A 132 -14.95 -36.42 13.12
C TYR A 132 -15.21 -34.92 12.88
N ALA A 133 -16.32 -34.39 13.37
CA ALA A 133 -16.66 -32.97 13.26
C ALA A 133 -15.66 -32.07 14.03
N GLU A 134 -15.32 -32.43 15.27
CA GLU A 134 -14.32 -31.73 16.11
C GLU A 134 -12.90 -31.83 15.53
N ALA A 135 -12.60 -32.92 14.81
CA ALA A 135 -11.35 -33.09 14.07
C ALA A 135 -11.32 -32.35 12.70
N GLN A 136 -12.40 -31.63 12.34
CA GLN A 136 -12.60 -31.00 11.03
C GLN A 136 -12.57 -31.96 9.83
N ASP A 137 -12.85 -33.25 10.05
CA ASP A 137 -13.02 -34.25 8.99
C ASP A 137 -14.48 -34.24 8.49
N VAL A 138 -14.79 -33.23 7.69
CA VAL A 138 -16.15 -32.97 7.17
C VAL A 138 -16.71 -34.17 6.41
N ALA A 139 -15.89 -34.87 5.62
CA ALA A 139 -16.33 -35.97 4.79
C ALA A 139 -16.79 -37.16 5.64
N ASN A 140 -15.98 -37.59 6.61
CA ASN A 140 -16.34 -38.71 7.47
C ASN A 140 -17.43 -38.35 8.48
N ALA A 141 -17.44 -37.12 8.99
CA ALA A 141 -18.54 -36.63 9.83
C ALA A 141 -19.88 -36.72 9.09
N LYS A 142 -19.95 -36.20 7.86
CA LYS A 142 -21.15 -36.25 7.02
C LYS A 142 -21.59 -37.68 6.71
N ASP A 143 -20.65 -38.57 6.40
CA ASP A 143 -20.94 -40.00 6.18
C ASP A 143 -21.57 -40.64 7.41
N GLN A 144 -21.02 -40.43 8.62
CA GLN A 144 -21.58 -40.98 9.85
C GLN A 144 -22.93 -40.37 10.21
N LEU A 145 -23.10 -39.05 10.06
CA LEU A 145 -24.34 -38.33 10.34
C LEU A 145 -25.48 -38.80 9.42
N SER A 146 -25.20 -39.05 8.14
CA SER A 146 -26.20 -39.54 7.17
C SER A 146 -26.79 -40.91 7.52
N LYS A 147 -26.13 -41.67 8.41
CA LYS A 147 -26.53 -43.01 8.86
C LYS A 147 -27.33 -42.99 10.16
N ILE A 148 -27.60 -41.81 10.72
CA ILE A 148 -28.37 -41.64 11.95
C ILE A 148 -29.81 -41.30 11.58
N ASP A 149 -30.75 -42.15 11.98
CA ASP A 149 -32.17 -41.78 11.96
C ASP A 149 -32.47 -40.91 13.18
N ILE A 150 -32.83 -39.65 12.95
CA ILE A 150 -33.17 -38.72 14.01
C ILE A 150 -34.53 -39.03 14.65
N LYS A 151 -35.37 -39.85 14.00
CA LYS A 151 -36.66 -40.27 14.55
C LYS A 151 -36.44 -41.22 15.73
N GLY A 152 -36.95 -40.85 16.90
CA GLY A 152 -36.84 -41.65 18.11
C GLY A 152 -35.58 -41.39 18.96
N LEU A 153 -34.73 -40.43 18.57
CA LEU A 153 -33.64 -39.95 19.41
C LEU A 153 -34.17 -39.11 20.59
N THR A 154 -33.45 -39.17 21.72
CA THR A 154 -33.70 -38.29 22.88
C THR A 154 -33.22 -36.87 22.59
N ALA A 155 -33.73 -35.89 23.36
CA ALA A 155 -33.30 -34.49 23.24
C ALA A 155 -31.77 -34.32 23.32
N ASP A 156 -31.08 -35.03 24.23
CA ASP A 156 -29.61 -34.96 24.37
C ASP A 156 -28.86 -35.57 23.17
N GLN A 157 -29.42 -36.63 22.57
CA GLN A 157 -28.86 -37.21 21.34
C GLN A 157 -29.03 -36.25 20.17
N LEU A 158 -30.21 -35.65 20.02
CA LEU A 158 -30.49 -34.64 18.99
C LEU A 158 -29.58 -33.42 19.12
N VAL A 159 -29.32 -32.92 20.33
CA VAL A 159 -28.37 -31.82 20.58
C VAL A 159 -26.96 -32.17 20.09
N ARG A 160 -26.47 -33.39 20.35
CA ARG A 160 -25.13 -33.80 19.88
C ARG A 160 -25.05 -33.95 18.36
N VAL A 161 -26.13 -34.42 17.72
CA VAL A 161 -26.23 -34.50 16.26
C VAL A 161 -26.27 -33.10 15.65
N ALA A 162 -27.06 -32.19 16.21
CA ALA A 162 -27.13 -30.79 15.79
C ALA A 162 -25.76 -30.10 15.92
N TYR A 163 -25.10 -30.27 17.06
CA TYR A 163 -23.73 -29.80 17.31
C TYR A 163 -22.74 -30.27 16.24
N ALA A 164 -22.76 -31.56 15.89
CA ALA A 164 -21.91 -32.11 14.85
C ALA A 164 -22.20 -31.50 13.48
N TYR A 165 -23.49 -31.36 13.09
CA TYR A 165 -23.89 -30.68 11.86
C TYR A 165 -23.40 -29.23 11.80
N ARG A 166 -23.52 -28.48 12.91
CA ARG A 166 -23.05 -27.09 12.97
C ARG A 166 -21.53 -26.99 12.82
N LEU A 167 -20.76 -27.87 13.48
CA LEU A 167 -19.30 -27.88 13.36
C LEU A 167 -18.79 -28.13 11.94
N ILE A 168 -19.53 -28.91 11.14
CA ILE A 168 -19.18 -29.17 9.74
C ILE A 168 -19.86 -28.22 8.75
N ASN A 169 -20.35 -27.08 9.24
CA ASN A 169 -20.96 -26.02 8.45
C ASN A 169 -22.20 -26.50 7.65
N LEU A 170 -23.06 -27.33 8.27
CA LEU A 170 -24.39 -27.69 7.79
C LEU A 170 -25.47 -27.12 8.71
N PRO A 171 -25.62 -25.79 8.77
CA PRO A 171 -26.41 -25.14 9.81
C PRO A 171 -27.93 -25.31 9.63
N VAL A 172 -28.39 -25.63 8.41
CA VAL A 172 -29.80 -25.96 8.16
C VAL A 172 -30.16 -27.33 8.74
N ASP A 173 -29.30 -28.33 8.56
CA ASP A 173 -29.47 -29.66 9.14
C ASP A 173 -29.36 -29.62 10.68
N ALA A 174 -28.44 -28.82 11.21
CA ALA A 174 -28.30 -28.56 12.64
C ALA A 174 -29.61 -27.98 13.21
N LEU A 175 -30.11 -26.90 12.59
CA LEU A 175 -31.35 -26.24 13.01
C LEU A 175 -32.56 -27.18 12.96
N ALA A 176 -32.73 -27.94 11.87
CA ALA A 176 -33.82 -28.90 11.76
C ALA A 176 -33.75 -29.97 12.87
N THR A 177 -32.53 -30.42 13.21
CA THR A 177 -32.31 -31.41 14.27
C THR A 177 -32.61 -30.85 15.66
N VAL A 178 -32.13 -29.64 15.98
CA VAL A 178 -32.31 -29.04 17.31
C VAL A 178 -33.75 -28.58 17.54
N GLU A 179 -34.50 -28.21 16.50
CA GLU A 179 -35.94 -27.92 16.62
C GLU A 179 -36.74 -29.13 17.11
N HIS A 180 -36.36 -30.36 16.71
CA HIS A 180 -36.92 -31.57 17.29
C HIS A 180 -36.56 -31.75 18.77
N ALA A 181 -35.31 -31.44 19.17
CA ALA A 181 -34.89 -31.48 20.57
C ALA A 181 -35.69 -30.47 21.42
N TYR A 182 -35.90 -29.26 20.88
CA TYR A 182 -36.66 -28.20 21.52
C TYR A 182 -38.14 -28.54 21.70
N GLN A 183 -38.76 -29.23 20.74
CA GLN A 183 -40.12 -29.76 20.90
C GLN A 183 -40.23 -30.79 22.03
N GLN A 184 -39.20 -31.61 22.24
CA GLN A 184 -39.19 -32.62 23.30
C GLN A 184 -38.93 -32.00 24.69
N GLN A 185 -37.96 -31.09 24.81
CA GLN A 185 -37.51 -30.52 26.08
C GLN A 185 -37.19 -29.03 25.98
N PRO A 186 -38.20 -28.14 25.87
CA PRO A 186 -38.00 -26.71 25.67
C PRO A 186 -37.37 -25.98 26.87
N LYS A 187 -37.39 -26.60 28.06
CA LYS A 187 -36.80 -26.07 29.30
C LYS A 187 -35.38 -26.55 29.55
N SER A 188 -34.82 -27.42 28.70
CA SER A 188 -33.46 -27.92 28.86
C SER A 188 -32.44 -26.86 28.47
N SER A 189 -31.44 -26.61 29.32
CA SER A 189 -30.38 -25.64 29.07
C SER A 189 -29.46 -26.07 27.92
N SER A 190 -29.19 -27.37 27.76
CA SER A 190 -28.38 -27.90 26.65
C SER A 190 -29.07 -27.72 25.30
N VAL A 191 -30.39 -27.94 25.27
CA VAL A 191 -31.22 -27.75 24.08
C VAL A 191 -31.32 -26.27 23.72
N LEU A 192 -31.59 -25.40 24.70
CA LEU A 192 -31.60 -23.95 24.51
C LEU A 192 -30.25 -23.45 23.97
N GLN A 193 -29.15 -23.95 24.54
CA GLN A 193 -27.80 -23.57 24.13
C GLN A 193 -27.54 -23.88 22.66
N GLU A 194 -27.74 -25.13 22.26
CA GLU A 194 -27.48 -25.53 20.88
C GLU A 194 -28.44 -24.82 19.91
N TYR A 195 -29.71 -24.66 20.28
CA TYR A 195 -30.68 -23.99 19.42
C TYR A 195 -30.30 -22.53 19.14
N VAL A 196 -29.84 -21.80 20.14
CA VAL A 196 -29.33 -20.43 19.95
C VAL A 196 -28.10 -20.41 19.05
N TYR A 197 -27.17 -21.35 19.20
CA TYR A 197 -25.97 -21.42 18.37
C TYR A 197 -26.27 -21.80 16.92
N ASP A 198 -27.23 -22.68 16.67
CA ASP A 198 -27.70 -23.03 15.33
C ASP A 198 -28.43 -21.86 14.67
N LEU A 199 -29.24 -21.13 15.43
CA LEU A 199 -29.87 -19.89 14.96
C LEU A 199 -28.84 -18.82 14.61
N ILE A 200 -27.76 -18.68 15.39
CA ILE A 200 -26.64 -17.79 15.08
C ILE A 200 -25.95 -18.24 13.78
N ALA A 201 -25.71 -19.54 13.61
CA ALA A 201 -25.01 -20.09 12.45
C ALA A 201 -25.76 -19.85 11.12
N ILE A 202 -27.11 -19.78 11.15
CA ILE A 202 -27.92 -19.39 9.99
C ILE A 202 -28.25 -17.88 9.91
N GLY A 203 -27.70 -17.05 10.81
CA GLY A 203 -27.96 -15.61 10.85
C GLY A 203 -29.35 -15.19 11.37
N SER A 204 -30.07 -16.08 12.05
CA SER A 204 -31.40 -15.81 12.65
C SER A 204 -31.31 -15.13 14.02
N TYR A 205 -30.57 -14.01 14.09
CA TYR A 205 -30.27 -13.29 15.34
C TYR A 205 -31.52 -12.85 16.10
N LYS A 206 -32.54 -12.34 15.41
CA LYS A 206 -33.80 -11.90 16.03
C LYS A 206 -34.54 -13.05 16.74
N LYS A 207 -34.61 -14.23 16.11
CA LYS A 207 -35.25 -15.42 16.71
C LYS A 207 -34.44 -15.92 17.91
N ALA A 208 -33.10 -15.94 17.79
CA ALA A 208 -32.22 -16.28 18.91
C ALA A 208 -32.37 -15.31 20.09
N GLN A 209 -32.47 -14.01 19.82
CA GLN A 209 -32.67 -12.98 20.85
C GLN A 209 -34.01 -13.15 21.55
N GLN A 210 -35.09 -13.37 20.80
CA GLN A 210 -36.42 -13.63 21.36
C GLN A 210 -36.43 -14.88 22.25
N LEU A 211 -35.75 -15.94 21.81
CA LEU A 211 -35.62 -17.18 22.57
C LEU A 211 -34.88 -16.96 23.90
N LEU A 212 -33.78 -16.20 23.88
CA LEU A 212 -33.03 -15.83 25.09
C LEU A 212 -33.83 -14.91 26.02
N GLN A 213 -34.56 -13.92 25.48
CA GLN A 213 -35.39 -13.02 26.28
C GLN A 213 -36.54 -13.74 26.99
N ALA A 214 -37.06 -14.82 26.39
CA ALA A 214 -38.11 -15.66 26.95
C ALA A 214 -37.57 -16.71 27.95
N SER A 215 -36.25 -16.91 28.03
CA SER A 215 -35.61 -17.90 28.89
C SER A 215 -35.32 -17.37 30.31
N GLU A 216 -35.03 -18.29 31.24
CA GLU A 216 -34.67 -17.92 32.61
C GLU A 216 -33.33 -17.18 32.65
N LYS A 217 -33.29 -16.03 33.34
CA LYS A 217 -32.10 -15.19 33.45
C LYS A 217 -31.06 -15.85 34.34
N THR A 218 -30.13 -16.55 33.72
CA THR A 218 -28.96 -17.19 34.32
C THR A 218 -27.68 -16.61 33.76
N GLU A 219 -26.55 -16.84 34.43
CA GLU A 219 -25.22 -16.48 33.93
C GLU A 219 -24.96 -17.07 32.53
N GLN A 220 -25.37 -18.32 32.30
CA GLN A 220 -25.27 -18.99 31.00
C GLN A 220 -26.04 -18.25 29.90
N THR A 221 -27.30 -17.87 30.17
CA THR A 221 -28.10 -17.11 29.19
C THR A 221 -27.56 -15.70 28.94
N ALA A 222 -26.93 -15.07 29.94
CA ALA A 222 -26.26 -13.78 29.77
C ALA A 222 -25.03 -13.90 28.87
N GLN A 223 -24.23 -14.95 29.05
CA GLN A 223 -23.07 -15.24 28.19
C GLN A 223 -23.47 -15.61 26.76
N MET A 224 -24.58 -16.34 26.59
CA MET A 224 -25.14 -16.60 25.27
C MET A 224 -25.64 -15.33 24.60
N LEU A 225 -26.22 -14.39 25.34
CA LEU A 225 -26.63 -13.08 24.82
C LEU A 225 -25.43 -12.27 24.35
N GLN A 226 -24.31 -12.26 25.09
CA GLN A 226 -23.06 -11.63 24.64
C GLN A 226 -22.52 -12.28 23.38
N THR A 227 -22.51 -13.62 23.32
CA THR A 227 -22.07 -14.38 22.14
C THR A 227 -22.94 -14.06 20.92
N LEU A 228 -24.25 -13.93 21.11
CA LEU A 228 -25.22 -13.52 20.10
C LEU A 228 -24.90 -12.12 19.57
N GLN A 229 -24.73 -11.14 20.47
CA GLN A 229 -24.43 -9.76 20.11
C GLN A 229 -23.12 -9.62 19.32
N VAL A 230 -22.06 -10.30 19.75
CA VAL A 230 -20.77 -10.28 19.02
C VAL A 230 -20.91 -10.96 17.66
N SER A 231 -21.63 -12.08 17.58
CA SER A 231 -21.84 -12.77 16.30
C SER A 231 -22.68 -11.97 15.33
N GLU A 232 -23.70 -11.26 15.82
CA GLU A 232 -24.53 -10.35 15.03
C GLU A 232 -23.71 -9.17 14.51
N PHE A 233 -22.88 -8.57 15.37
CA PHE A 233 -21.97 -7.49 15.00
C PHE A 233 -21.01 -7.89 13.88
N SER A 234 -20.34 -9.04 13.99
CA SER A 234 -19.42 -9.56 12.96
C SER A 234 -20.13 -9.75 11.62
N GLN A 235 -21.36 -10.27 11.63
CA GLN A 235 -22.13 -10.47 10.41
C GLN A 235 -22.57 -9.14 9.78
N HIS A 236 -22.98 -8.17 10.58
CA HIS A 236 -23.32 -6.84 10.09
C HIS A 236 -22.11 -6.13 9.47
N ILE A 237 -20.90 -6.30 9.99
CA ILE A 237 -19.67 -5.82 9.33
C ILE A 237 -19.56 -6.45 7.93
N ASN A 238 -19.64 -7.77 7.84
CA ASN A 238 -19.49 -8.48 6.55
C ASN A 238 -20.57 -8.07 5.54
N ASN A 239 -21.83 -7.93 5.99
CA ASN A 239 -22.93 -7.48 5.16
C ASN A 239 -22.71 -6.04 4.67
N ALA A 240 -22.29 -5.14 5.56
CA ALA A 240 -22.01 -3.75 5.23
C ALA A 240 -20.85 -3.61 4.24
N ILE A 241 -19.79 -4.43 4.38
CA ILE A 241 -18.67 -4.49 3.45
C ILE A 241 -19.11 -5.01 2.08
N ALA A 242 -19.91 -6.08 2.04
CA ALA A 242 -20.44 -6.62 0.78
C ALA A 242 -21.33 -5.58 0.06
N ARG A 243 -22.15 -4.86 0.83
CA ARG A 243 -22.98 -3.77 0.31
C ARG A 243 -22.13 -2.61 -0.19
N TYR A 244 -21.09 -2.20 0.54
CA TYR A 244 -20.15 -1.17 0.09
C TYR A 244 -19.54 -1.55 -1.27
N LYS A 245 -19.04 -2.79 -1.42
CA LYS A 245 -18.42 -3.24 -2.67
C LYS A 245 -19.38 -3.18 -3.85
N TYR A 246 -20.66 -3.51 -3.63
CA TYR A 246 -21.71 -3.35 -4.63
C TYR A 246 -21.95 -1.87 -4.98
N LEU A 247 -22.21 -1.02 -3.98
CA LEU A 247 -22.54 0.40 -4.19
C LEU A 247 -21.37 1.20 -4.81
N ASN A 248 -20.14 0.91 -4.40
CA ASN A 248 -18.95 1.52 -5.00
C ASN A 248 -18.77 1.12 -6.47
N ARG A 249 -19.09 -0.14 -6.82
CA ARG A 249 -19.11 -0.58 -8.21
C ARG A 249 -20.20 0.13 -9.02
N GLU A 250 -21.32 0.48 -8.39
CA GLU A 250 -22.37 1.32 -8.97
C GLU A 250 -21.98 2.82 -9.09
N GLY A 251 -20.76 3.19 -8.71
CA GLY A 251 -20.24 4.56 -8.84
C GLY A 251 -20.83 5.56 -7.83
N LEU A 252 -21.43 5.06 -6.75
CA LEU A 252 -21.98 5.87 -5.66
C LEU A 252 -20.87 6.47 -4.78
N ALA A 253 -21.23 7.52 -4.04
CA ALA A 253 -20.30 8.19 -3.12
C ALA A 253 -19.93 7.29 -1.93
N ASP A 254 -18.73 7.47 -1.38
CA ASP A 254 -18.26 6.80 -0.16
C ASP A 254 -19.19 7.07 1.02
N ALA A 255 -19.76 8.28 1.13
CA ALA A 255 -20.70 8.62 2.20
C ALA A 255 -21.97 7.73 2.17
N GLU A 256 -22.45 7.35 0.99
CA GLU A 256 -23.58 6.44 0.83
C GLU A 256 -23.14 4.99 0.96
N SER A 257 -22.04 4.63 0.30
CA SER A 257 -21.53 3.26 0.25
C SER A 257 -21.12 2.75 1.63
N PHE A 258 -20.54 3.60 2.48
CA PHE A 258 -20.14 3.25 3.86
C PHE A 258 -21.23 3.47 4.90
N ALA A 259 -22.39 4.04 4.56
CA ALA A 259 -23.40 4.45 5.55
C ALA A 259 -23.84 3.31 6.49
N GLU A 260 -23.90 2.08 5.99
CA GLU A 260 -24.22 0.92 6.83
C GLU A 260 -23.06 0.52 7.74
N LEU A 261 -21.82 0.50 7.21
CA LEU A 261 -20.64 0.17 8.00
C LEU A 261 -20.40 1.21 9.09
N ASP A 262 -20.60 2.49 8.81
CA ASP A 262 -20.48 3.58 9.79
C ASP A 262 -21.46 3.36 10.96
N LYS A 263 -22.72 2.98 10.69
CA LYS A 263 -23.70 2.62 11.74
C LYS A 263 -23.28 1.40 12.56
N VAL A 264 -22.72 0.38 11.90
CA VAL A 264 -22.24 -0.83 12.59
C VAL A 264 -21.05 -0.48 13.47
N LEU A 265 -20.10 0.32 13.00
CA LEU A 265 -18.94 0.76 13.78
C LEU A 265 -19.31 1.65 14.97
N GLU A 266 -20.35 2.48 14.85
CA GLU A 266 -20.92 3.22 15.98
C GLU A 266 -21.50 2.28 17.05
N GLN A 267 -22.15 1.20 16.66
CA GLN A 267 -22.61 0.16 17.60
C GLN A 267 -21.42 -0.57 18.24
N GLY A 268 -20.41 -0.90 17.44
CA GLY A 268 -19.16 -1.50 17.90
C GLY A 268 -18.46 -0.62 18.94
N GLN A 269 -18.41 0.69 18.74
CA GLN A 269 -17.83 1.63 19.72
C GLN A 269 -18.55 1.58 21.07
N LYS A 270 -19.89 1.43 21.09
CA LYS A 270 -20.66 1.27 22.33
C LYS A 270 -20.38 -0.07 23.00
N MET A 271 -20.28 -1.15 22.22
CA MET A 271 -19.91 -2.48 22.72
C MET A 271 -18.51 -2.46 23.34
N HIS A 272 -17.54 -1.85 22.66
CA HIS A 272 -16.18 -1.67 23.13
C HIS A 272 -16.12 -1.03 24.54
N GLN A 273 -16.93 0.00 24.80
CA GLN A 273 -16.98 0.68 26.10
C GLN A 273 -17.56 -0.17 27.24
N GLN A 274 -18.34 -1.21 26.92
CA GLN A 274 -19.07 -2.03 27.89
C GLN A 274 -18.43 -3.41 28.10
N MET A 275 -17.48 -3.79 27.25
CA MET A 275 -16.94 -5.14 27.23
C MET A 275 -15.82 -5.33 28.26
N ASN A 276 -15.91 -6.40 29.05
CA ASN A 276 -14.89 -6.75 30.04
C ASN A 276 -13.80 -7.60 29.39
N PRO A 277 -12.50 -7.34 29.62
CA PRO A 277 -11.40 -8.21 29.18
C PRO A 277 -11.50 -9.70 29.60
N SER A 278 -12.29 -9.99 30.64
CA SER A 278 -12.56 -11.35 31.12
C SER A 278 -13.66 -12.08 30.32
N ASP A 279 -14.38 -11.38 29.44
CA ASP A 279 -15.43 -11.97 28.59
C ASP A 279 -14.80 -12.91 27.55
N PRO A 280 -15.26 -14.17 27.43
CA PRO A 280 -14.74 -15.09 26.42
C PRO A 280 -14.89 -14.62 24.96
N ASN A 281 -15.80 -13.68 24.68
CA ASN A 281 -15.98 -13.07 23.37
C ASN A 281 -15.14 -11.81 23.14
N TYR A 282 -14.37 -11.36 24.14
CA TYR A 282 -13.59 -10.12 24.07
C TYR A 282 -12.70 -10.08 22.82
N LEU A 283 -11.82 -11.06 22.65
CA LEU A 283 -10.89 -11.06 21.51
C LEU A 283 -11.61 -11.17 20.16
N ARG A 284 -12.65 -12.00 20.08
CA ARG A 284 -13.43 -12.16 18.85
C ARG A 284 -14.06 -10.83 18.41
N PHE A 285 -14.67 -10.12 19.33
CA PHE A 285 -15.23 -8.80 19.05
C PHE A 285 -14.17 -7.83 18.54
N TYR A 286 -13.04 -7.70 19.23
CA TYR A 286 -11.99 -6.75 18.84
C TYR A 286 -11.36 -7.09 17.48
N TYR A 287 -11.21 -8.38 17.15
CA TYR A 287 -10.67 -8.78 15.86
C TYR A 287 -11.56 -8.32 14.70
N ASP A 288 -12.87 -8.53 14.83
CA ASP A 288 -13.82 -8.10 13.80
C ASP A 288 -14.00 -6.57 13.80
N TYR A 289 -13.92 -5.93 14.97
CA TYR A 289 -13.95 -4.47 15.07
C TYR A 289 -12.75 -3.82 14.38
N LEU A 290 -11.54 -4.33 14.58
CA LEU A 290 -10.33 -3.86 13.90
C LEU A 290 -10.46 -4.04 12.37
N TYR A 291 -10.98 -5.19 11.93
CA TYR A 291 -11.22 -5.45 10.51
C TYR A 291 -12.22 -4.45 9.89
N GLY A 292 -13.34 -4.17 10.58
CA GLY A 292 -14.32 -3.19 10.12
C GLY A 292 -13.77 -1.75 10.10
N LEU A 293 -12.98 -1.36 11.12
CA LEU A 293 -12.33 -0.06 11.18
C LEU A 293 -11.34 0.15 10.03
N ASP A 294 -10.51 -0.87 9.77
CA ASP A 294 -9.53 -0.86 8.70
C ASP A 294 -10.19 -0.74 7.32
N PHE A 295 -11.20 -1.57 7.04
CA PHE A 295 -11.96 -1.49 5.80
C PHE A 295 -12.58 -0.10 5.58
N ARG A 296 -12.98 0.58 6.66
CA ARG A 296 -13.50 1.96 6.60
C ARG A 296 -12.44 3.04 6.43
N GLY A 297 -11.15 2.70 6.53
CA GLY A 297 -10.03 3.64 6.49
C GLY A 297 -9.80 4.38 7.81
N ARG A 298 -10.20 3.80 8.94
CA ARG A 298 -9.99 4.37 10.30
C ARG A 298 -8.66 3.88 10.89
N SER A 299 -7.57 4.03 10.15
CA SER A 299 -6.26 3.44 10.44
C SER A 299 -5.68 3.84 11.81
N LYS A 300 -5.88 5.09 12.25
CA LYS A 300 -5.50 5.52 13.61
C LYS A 300 -6.19 4.70 14.70
N ALA A 301 -7.51 4.53 14.57
CA ALA A 301 -8.29 3.78 15.53
C ALA A 301 -7.89 2.31 15.57
N VAL A 302 -7.53 1.71 14.42
CA VAL A 302 -6.99 0.35 14.35
C VAL A 302 -5.70 0.23 15.16
N ILE A 303 -4.74 1.12 14.94
CA ILE A 303 -3.45 1.10 15.65
C ILE A 303 -3.63 1.34 17.16
N GLU A 304 -4.51 2.27 17.55
CA GLU A 304 -4.83 2.55 18.95
C GLU A 304 -5.44 1.33 19.65
N ASN A 305 -6.47 0.72 19.06
CA ASN A 305 -7.11 -0.47 19.61
C ASN A 305 -6.16 -1.68 19.65
N PHE A 306 -5.36 -1.89 18.61
CA PHE A 306 -4.34 -2.95 18.61
C PHE A 306 -3.32 -2.77 19.74
N THR A 307 -2.86 -1.53 19.97
CA THR A 307 -1.92 -1.22 21.06
C THR A 307 -2.54 -1.52 22.43
N GLN A 308 -3.83 -1.23 22.61
CA GLN A 308 -4.55 -1.50 23.86
C GLN A 308 -4.74 -3.00 24.14
N LEU A 309 -4.92 -3.83 23.10
CA LEU A 309 -5.02 -5.28 23.26
C LEU A 309 -3.76 -5.89 23.87
N ASN A 310 -2.58 -5.28 23.63
CA ASN A 310 -1.29 -5.74 24.14
C ASN A 310 -1.00 -7.23 23.82
N ILE A 311 -1.42 -7.68 22.64
CA ILE A 311 -1.16 -9.02 22.13
C ILE A 311 -0.06 -8.92 21.05
N PRO A 312 0.98 -9.75 21.10
CA PRO A 312 1.97 -9.83 20.04
C PRO A 312 1.33 -10.07 18.67
N LEU A 313 1.78 -9.34 17.65
CA LEU A 313 1.16 -9.33 16.32
C LEU A 313 1.01 -10.75 15.76
N GLU A 314 2.02 -11.59 15.89
CA GLU A 314 2.10 -12.96 15.34
C GLU A 314 1.09 -13.92 15.96
N LYS A 315 0.54 -13.59 17.14
CA LYS A 315 -0.50 -14.39 17.79
C LYS A 315 -1.90 -14.05 17.28
N LEU A 316 -2.04 -12.98 16.49
CA LEU A 316 -3.32 -12.55 15.96
C LEU A 316 -3.67 -13.32 14.67
N PRO A 317 -4.97 -13.55 14.41
CA PRO A 317 -5.44 -14.13 13.16
C PRO A 317 -4.94 -13.33 11.93
N ALA A 318 -4.75 -14.02 10.80
CA ALA A 318 -4.21 -13.43 9.58
C ALA A 318 -4.97 -12.16 9.12
N TYR A 319 -6.30 -12.18 9.11
CA TYR A 319 -7.11 -11.03 8.70
C TYR A 319 -6.96 -9.80 9.62
N VAL A 320 -6.68 -10.01 10.91
CA VAL A 320 -6.43 -8.92 11.86
C VAL A 320 -5.03 -8.34 11.65
N ARG A 321 -4.03 -9.21 11.43
CA ARG A 321 -2.67 -8.77 11.09
C ARG A 321 -2.63 -7.99 9.78
N HIS A 322 -3.42 -8.38 8.79
CA HIS A 322 -3.60 -7.67 7.53
C HIS A 322 -4.17 -6.27 7.76
N ALA A 323 -5.30 -6.16 8.49
CA ALA A 323 -5.87 -4.87 8.85
C ALA A 323 -4.88 -3.94 9.58
N ILE A 324 -4.06 -4.49 10.48
CA ILE A 324 -3.00 -3.73 11.16
C ILE A 324 -1.89 -3.30 10.18
N ALA A 325 -1.53 -4.16 9.21
CA ALA A 325 -0.52 -3.86 8.20
C ALA A 325 -0.97 -2.71 7.27
N ASP A 326 -2.19 -2.78 6.75
CA ASP A 326 -2.82 -1.75 5.92
C ASP A 326 -2.87 -0.43 6.67
N SER A 327 -3.31 -0.47 7.93
CA SER A 327 -3.37 0.71 8.79
C SER A 327 -1.99 1.31 9.10
N TYR A 328 -0.93 0.51 9.26
CA TYR A 328 0.43 1.04 9.38
C TYR A 328 0.90 1.72 8.11
N LEU A 329 0.59 1.18 6.93
CA LEU A 329 0.98 1.78 5.66
C LEU A 329 0.23 3.10 5.43
N ALA A 330 -1.08 3.13 5.68
CA ALA A 330 -1.92 4.32 5.57
C ALA A 330 -1.48 5.45 6.52
N GLU A 331 -1.05 5.11 7.74
CA GLU A 331 -0.51 6.06 8.73
C GLU A 331 0.98 6.37 8.54
N GLN A 332 1.51 6.12 7.34
CA GLN A 332 2.87 6.48 6.95
C GLN A 332 3.97 5.82 7.82
N LYS A 333 3.75 4.56 8.23
CA LYS A 333 4.68 3.74 9.03
C LYS A 333 5.15 2.51 8.24
N PRO A 334 5.80 2.69 7.07
CA PRO A 334 6.03 1.60 6.13
C PRO A 334 6.94 0.49 6.67
N LYS A 335 7.89 0.81 7.56
CA LYS A 335 8.73 -0.22 8.23
C LYS A 335 7.91 -1.16 9.14
N LYS A 336 6.87 -0.66 9.80
CA LYS A 336 5.97 -1.47 10.62
C LYS A 336 5.00 -2.27 9.74
N ALA A 337 4.52 -1.66 8.65
CA ALA A 337 3.69 -2.32 7.66
C ALA A 337 4.43 -3.50 7.00
N GLU A 338 5.69 -3.29 6.57
CA GLU A 338 6.56 -4.34 6.03
C GLU A 338 6.66 -5.55 6.98
N PHE A 339 6.93 -5.30 8.26
CA PHE A 339 6.98 -6.35 9.26
C PHE A 339 5.66 -7.11 9.35
N ALA A 340 4.54 -6.38 9.42
CA ALA A 340 3.21 -6.97 9.55
C ALA A 340 2.81 -7.82 8.32
N TYR A 341 2.98 -7.30 7.11
CA TYR A 341 2.71 -8.06 5.88
C TYR A 341 3.58 -9.30 5.75
N LYS A 342 4.87 -9.24 6.12
CA LYS A 342 5.76 -10.41 6.10
C LYS A 342 5.25 -11.55 6.97
N THR A 343 4.58 -11.25 8.09
CA THR A 343 4.02 -12.30 8.94
C THR A 343 2.91 -13.10 8.23
N LEU A 344 2.23 -12.51 7.25
CA LEU A 344 1.15 -13.14 6.48
C LEU A 344 1.66 -14.12 5.43
N LEU A 345 2.91 -13.95 4.95
CA LEU A 345 3.49 -14.79 3.89
C LEU A 345 3.65 -16.26 4.31
N SER A 346 3.66 -16.54 5.61
CA SER A 346 3.74 -17.90 6.16
C SER A 346 2.37 -18.62 6.23
N GLU A 347 1.27 -17.90 6.02
CA GLU A 347 -0.09 -18.44 6.11
C GLU A 347 -0.47 -19.20 4.85
N LYS A 348 -0.89 -20.46 5.01
CA LYS A 348 -1.24 -21.31 3.88
C LYS A 348 -2.50 -20.80 3.19
N ASN A 349 -2.44 -20.57 1.88
CA ASN A 349 -3.54 -20.11 1.03
C ASN A 349 -4.16 -18.77 1.48
N TYR A 350 -3.40 -17.90 2.16
CA TYR A 350 -3.87 -16.59 2.60
C TYR A 350 -3.32 -15.42 1.78
N PRO A 351 -2.00 -15.35 1.47
CA PRO A 351 -1.46 -14.26 0.64
C PRO A 351 -2.12 -14.22 -0.73
N ASP A 352 -2.76 -13.09 -1.02
CA ASP A 352 -3.33 -12.73 -2.31
C ASP A 352 -2.61 -11.48 -2.83
N MET A 353 -3.05 -10.98 -3.99
CA MET A 353 -2.48 -9.74 -4.53
C MET A 353 -2.68 -8.52 -3.64
N THR A 354 -3.68 -8.50 -2.75
CA THR A 354 -3.85 -7.42 -1.77
C THR A 354 -2.65 -7.38 -0.81
N VAL A 355 -2.29 -8.54 -0.22
CA VAL A 355 -1.13 -8.67 0.67
C VAL A 355 0.17 -8.33 -0.05
N TYR A 356 0.37 -8.85 -1.26
CA TYR A 356 1.59 -8.61 -2.02
C TYR A 356 1.73 -7.14 -2.43
N THR A 357 0.63 -6.50 -2.82
CA THR A 357 0.61 -5.07 -3.17
C THR A 357 0.91 -4.20 -1.96
N GLY A 358 0.34 -4.51 -0.79
CA GLY A 358 0.64 -3.81 0.47
C GLY A 358 2.12 -3.93 0.89
N LEU A 359 2.71 -5.13 0.78
CA LEU A 359 4.14 -5.33 1.03
C LEU A 359 5.01 -4.59 0.00
N TYR A 360 4.63 -4.63 -1.28
CA TYR A 360 5.31 -3.91 -2.34
C TYR A 360 5.36 -2.41 -2.05
N TYR A 361 4.21 -1.78 -1.75
CA TYR A 361 4.19 -0.34 -1.43
C TYR A 361 4.93 -0.04 -0.13
N SER A 362 4.92 -0.94 0.85
CA SER A 362 5.75 -0.80 2.05
C SER A 362 7.25 -0.73 1.72
N TYR A 363 7.71 -1.41 0.66
CA TYR A 363 9.08 -1.27 0.16
C TYR A 363 9.30 0.03 -0.61
N ILE A 364 8.38 0.41 -1.50
CA ILE A 364 8.48 1.65 -2.28
C ILE A 364 8.54 2.89 -1.39
N GLU A 365 7.69 2.96 -0.36
CA GLU A 365 7.68 4.07 0.62
C GLU A 365 8.96 4.12 1.49
N GLN A 366 9.79 3.07 1.47
CA GLN A 366 11.11 3.01 2.11
C GLN A 366 12.27 3.14 1.12
N GLU A 367 11.99 3.45 -0.16
CA GLU A 367 12.99 3.52 -1.23
C GLU A 367 13.71 2.17 -1.50
N LYS A 368 13.11 1.04 -1.10
CA LYS A 368 13.64 -0.34 -1.24
C LYS A 368 13.24 -0.98 -2.57
N TYR A 369 13.66 -0.38 -3.69
CA TYR A 369 13.27 -0.83 -5.04
C TYR A 369 13.75 -2.24 -5.38
N LYS A 370 14.92 -2.66 -4.89
CA LYS A 370 15.47 -3.99 -5.14
C LYS A 370 14.61 -5.08 -4.50
N GLU A 371 14.19 -4.88 -3.26
CA GLU A 371 13.30 -5.79 -2.55
C GLU A 371 11.90 -5.82 -3.18
N ALA A 372 11.42 -4.67 -3.67
CA ALA A 372 10.15 -4.59 -4.41
C ALA A 372 10.20 -5.37 -5.73
N GLU A 373 11.29 -5.26 -6.50
CA GLU A 373 11.50 -6.02 -7.74
C GLU A 373 11.61 -7.52 -7.48
N GLN A 374 12.36 -7.93 -6.44
CA GLN A 374 12.46 -9.32 -6.02
C GLN A 374 11.10 -9.91 -5.64
N LEU A 375 10.29 -9.14 -4.90
CA LEU A 375 8.93 -9.55 -4.54
C LEU A 375 8.07 -9.78 -5.78
N LEU A 376 8.09 -8.87 -6.77
CA LEU A 376 7.32 -9.04 -8.00
C LEU A 376 7.72 -10.31 -8.77
N ALA A 377 9.02 -10.59 -8.87
CA ALA A 377 9.52 -11.79 -9.52
C ALA A 377 9.09 -13.10 -8.80
N GLU A 378 8.97 -13.05 -7.47
CA GLU A 378 8.46 -14.17 -6.68
C GLU A 378 6.94 -14.34 -6.87
N VAL A 379 6.19 -13.25 -6.77
CA VAL A 379 4.72 -13.22 -6.92
C VAL A 379 4.28 -13.79 -8.27
N ASP A 380 4.99 -13.49 -9.36
CA ASP A 380 4.72 -14.04 -10.70
C ASP A 380 4.61 -15.57 -10.71
N ARG A 381 5.40 -16.25 -9.86
CA ARG A 381 5.46 -17.71 -9.75
C ARG A 381 4.40 -18.26 -8.80
N LEU A 382 3.99 -17.47 -7.81
CA LEU A 382 3.06 -17.88 -6.77
C LEU A 382 1.60 -17.76 -7.21
N ILE A 383 1.27 -16.73 -8.01
CA ILE A 383 -0.11 -16.50 -8.43
C ILE A 383 -0.48 -17.33 -9.67
N PRO A 384 -1.66 -17.97 -9.71
CA PRO A 384 -2.11 -18.67 -10.91
C PRO A 384 -2.33 -17.70 -12.08
N THR A 385 -1.98 -18.12 -13.30
CA THR A 385 -2.30 -17.33 -14.50
C THR A 385 -3.77 -17.43 -14.90
N TYR A 386 -4.38 -18.61 -14.73
CA TYR A 386 -5.73 -18.89 -15.19
C TYR A 386 -6.61 -19.37 -14.06
N LYS A 387 -7.89 -19.01 -14.13
CA LYS A 387 -8.96 -19.58 -13.34
C LYS A 387 -9.74 -20.58 -14.19
N TYR A 388 -10.01 -21.75 -13.62
CA TYR A 388 -10.76 -22.81 -14.26
C TYR A 388 -12.17 -22.89 -13.67
N SER A 389 -13.18 -22.94 -14.54
CA SER A 389 -14.56 -23.22 -14.12
C SER A 389 -14.76 -24.71 -13.90
N GLN A 390 -15.57 -25.08 -12.90
CA GLN A 390 -16.02 -26.47 -12.72
C GLN A 390 -17.12 -26.87 -13.72
N ALA A 391 -17.72 -25.90 -14.42
CA ALA A 391 -18.72 -26.16 -15.46
C ALA A 391 -18.05 -26.67 -16.74
N LYS A 392 -18.52 -27.82 -17.25
CA LYS A 392 -18.02 -28.40 -18.51
C LYS A 392 -18.30 -27.45 -19.69
N GLY A 393 -17.27 -27.20 -20.51
CA GLY A 393 -17.38 -26.42 -21.75
C GLY A 393 -17.16 -24.91 -21.59
N VAL A 394 -16.82 -24.42 -20.39
CA VAL A 394 -16.44 -23.01 -20.17
C VAL A 394 -14.93 -22.88 -20.32
N ASP A 395 -14.49 -21.97 -21.20
CA ASP A 395 -13.08 -21.66 -21.39
C ASP A 395 -12.45 -21.08 -20.11
N LYS A 396 -11.15 -21.34 -19.93
CA LYS A 396 -10.38 -20.75 -18.84
C LYS A 396 -10.32 -19.22 -18.99
N THR A 397 -10.45 -18.50 -17.88
CA THR A 397 -10.33 -17.03 -17.86
C THR A 397 -9.05 -16.62 -17.12
N SER A 398 -8.64 -15.34 -17.24
CA SER A 398 -7.56 -14.79 -16.41
C SER A 398 -7.93 -14.94 -14.93
N HIS A 399 -6.96 -15.26 -14.08
CA HIS A 399 -7.17 -15.19 -12.64
C HIS A 399 -7.28 -13.70 -12.22
N PRO A 400 -8.23 -13.30 -11.35
CA PRO A 400 -8.38 -11.89 -10.93
C PRO A 400 -7.06 -11.25 -10.47
N ASP A 401 -6.35 -11.92 -9.56
CA ASP A 401 -5.00 -11.53 -9.09
C ASP A 401 -3.97 -11.35 -10.21
N ARG A 402 -4.15 -12.02 -11.37
CA ARG A 402 -3.20 -11.87 -12.47
C ARG A 402 -3.28 -10.48 -13.09
N ASP A 403 -4.47 -9.90 -13.16
CA ASP A 403 -4.68 -8.57 -13.71
C ASP A 403 -4.08 -7.50 -12.77
N ASP A 404 -4.27 -7.66 -11.45
CA ASP A 404 -3.66 -6.80 -10.43
C ASP A 404 -2.13 -6.87 -10.46
N TYR A 405 -1.57 -8.07 -10.63
CA TYR A 405 -0.13 -8.24 -10.79
C TYR A 405 0.41 -7.56 -12.05
N ILE A 406 -0.28 -7.71 -13.19
CA ILE A 406 0.10 -7.05 -14.44
C ILE A 406 0.08 -5.52 -14.28
N ALA A 407 -0.93 -4.99 -13.60
CA ALA A 407 -1.02 -3.57 -13.31
C ALA A 407 0.13 -3.11 -12.40
N LEU A 408 0.39 -3.84 -11.31
CA LEU A 408 1.47 -3.52 -10.37
C LEU A 408 2.85 -3.59 -11.04
N GLN A 409 3.10 -4.57 -11.89
CA GLN A 409 4.33 -4.71 -12.66
C GLN A 409 4.57 -3.49 -13.58
N GLY A 410 3.53 -3.03 -14.29
CA GLY A 410 3.62 -1.86 -15.15
C GLY A 410 3.84 -0.57 -14.35
N MET A 411 3.18 -0.43 -13.21
CA MET A 411 3.37 0.71 -12.32
C MET A 411 4.74 0.70 -11.65
N HIS A 412 5.32 -0.46 -11.34
CA HIS A 412 6.68 -0.57 -10.84
C HIS A 412 7.71 0.02 -11.81
N LEU A 413 7.59 -0.30 -13.11
CA LEU A 413 8.43 0.31 -14.14
C LEU A 413 8.32 1.84 -14.10
N ALA A 414 7.10 2.36 -13.97
CA ALA A 414 6.86 3.80 -13.89
C ALA A 414 7.47 4.43 -12.62
N TYR A 415 7.30 3.81 -11.45
CA TYR A 415 7.89 4.26 -10.18
C TYR A 415 9.43 4.18 -10.19
N ALA A 416 10.01 3.24 -10.92
CA ALA A 416 11.45 3.08 -11.10
C ALA A 416 12.06 4.02 -12.15
N ASN A 417 11.30 4.99 -12.67
CA ASN A 417 11.65 5.91 -13.76
C ASN A 417 11.77 5.30 -15.18
N HIS A 418 11.47 4.01 -15.34
CA HIS A 418 11.41 3.30 -16.62
C HIS A 418 10.06 3.54 -17.36
N LEU A 419 9.71 4.82 -17.54
CA LEU A 419 8.41 5.22 -18.08
C LEU A 419 8.18 4.74 -19.52
N ASP A 420 9.24 4.56 -20.32
CA ASP A 420 9.11 4.01 -21.67
C ASP A 420 8.72 2.54 -21.70
N GLN A 421 9.28 1.76 -20.79
CA GLN A 421 8.92 0.36 -20.60
C GLN A 421 7.50 0.25 -20.03
N ALA A 422 7.12 1.12 -19.10
CA ALA A 422 5.77 1.18 -18.53
C ALA A 422 4.71 1.49 -19.60
N GLU A 423 4.93 2.50 -20.45
CA GLU A 423 3.99 2.85 -21.54
C GLU A 423 3.83 1.67 -22.51
N LYS A 424 4.93 1.07 -22.97
CA LYS A 424 4.91 -0.09 -23.87
C LYS A 424 4.21 -1.30 -23.23
N HIS A 425 4.44 -1.54 -21.94
CA HIS A 425 3.78 -2.60 -21.18
C HIS A 425 2.27 -2.42 -21.19
N PHE A 426 1.79 -1.24 -20.79
CA PHE A 426 0.35 -0.97 -20.73
C PHE A 426 -0.29 -0.92 -22.12
N GLN A 427 0.37 -0.34 -23.13
CA GLN A 427 -0.12 -0.37 -24.52
C GLN A 427 -0.38 -1.80 -24.98
N LYS A 428 0.61 -2.69 -24.83
CA LYS A 428 0.49 -4.11 -25.19
C LYS A 428 -0.65 -4.81 -24.42
N LYS A 429 -0.81 -4.52 -23.13
CA LYS A 429 -1.86 -5.12 -22.30
C LYS A 429 -3.25 -4.61 -22.66
N VAL A 430 -3.38 -3.34 -22.99
CA VAL A 430 -4.61 -2.74 -23.48
C VAL A 430 -4.97 -3.26 -24.88
N GLU A 431 -4.00 -3.53 -25.76
CA GLU A 431 -4.27 -4.20 -27.05
C GLU A 431 -4.83 -5.62 -26.87
N GLN A 432 -4.34 -6.35 -25.86
CA GLN A 432 -4.81 -7.70 -25.51
C GLN A 432 -6.18 -7.68 -24.84
N ALA A 433 -6.48 -6.64 -24.05
CA ALA A 433 -7.73 -6.47 -23.32
C ALA A 433 -8.30 -5.05 -23.51
N PRO A 434 -8.84 -4.75 -24.71
CA PRO A 434 -9.19 -3.38 -25.11
C PRO A 434 -10.36 -2.74 -24.34
N ALA A 435 -11.08 -3.53 -23.55
CA ALA A 435 -12.17 -3.09 -22.67
C ALA A 435 -11.82 -3.18 -21.17
N ASN A 436 -10.57 -3.50 -20.81
CA ASN A 436 -10.16 -3.54 -19.40
C ASN A 436 -9.92 -2.11 -18.88
N GLU A 437 -10.84 -1.63 -18.04
CA GLU A 437 -10.84 -0.27 -17.51
C GLU A 437 -9.59 0.05 -16.68
N SER A 438 -9.12 -0.87 -15.84
CA SER A 438 -7.92 -0.68 -15.00
C SER A 438 -6.66 -0.48 -15.85
N LEU A 439 -6.47 -1.29 -16.89
CA LEU A 439 -5.32 -1.16 -17.78
C LEU A 439 -5.34 0.14 -18.60
N ILE A 440 -6.51 0.57 -19.05
CA ILE A 440 -6.68 1.86 -19.77
C ILE A 440 -6.36 3.04 -18.84
N ASN A 441 -6.85 3.00 -17.60
CA ASN A 441 -6.56 4.02 -16.60
C ASN A 441 -5.07 4.11 -16.24
N ASN A 442 -4.39 2.97 -16.14
CA ASN A 442 -2.95 2.94 -15.89
C ASN A 442 -2.15 3.42 -17.11
N LEU A 443 -2.57 3.09 -18.33
CA LEU A 443 -1.95 3.62 -19.55
C LEU A 443 -2.03 5.15 -19.59
N ALA A 444 -3.23 5.72 -19.39
CA ALA A 444 -3.41 7.17 -19.38
C ALA A 444 -2.61 7.87 -18.28
N ARG A 445 -2.48 7.24 -17.11
CA ARG A 445 -1.64 7.73 -16.01
C ARG A 445 -0.17 7.80 -16.43
N VAL A 446 0.35 6.74 -17.04
CA VAL A 446 1.73 6.70 -17.53
C VAL A 446 1.93 7.71 -18.65
N GLU A 447 1.05 7.77 -19.66
CA GLU A 447 1.11 8.77 -20.74
C GLU A 447 1.19 10.20 -20.20
N ARG A 448 0.42 10.53 -19.15
CA ARG A 448 0.50 11.83 -18.48
C ARG A 448 1.85 12.04 -17.79
N TRP A 449 2.41 11.04 -17.10
CA TRP A 449 3.76 11.11 -16.51
C TRP A 449 4.87 11.19 -17.55
N ARG A 450 4.57 10.81 -18.79
CA ARG A 450 5.44 10.99 -19.95
C ARG A 450 5.28 12.32 -20.66
N GLU A 451 4.62 13.29 -20.02
CA GLU A 451 4.34 14.61 -20.57
C GLU A 451 3.42 14.60 -21.82
N LYS A 452 2.50 13.61 -21.91
CA LYS A 452 1.53 13.47 -23.02
C LYS A 452 0.06 13.57 -22.55
N PRO A 453 -0.37 14.70 -21.95
CA PRO A 453 -1.73 14.83 -21.40
C PRO A 453 -2.85 14.86 -22.46
N LEU A 454 -2.58 15.24 -23.71
CA LEU A 454 -3.57 15.12 -24.79
C LEU A 454 -3.74 13.67 -25.23
N GLU A 455 -2.66 12.88 -25.28
CA GLU A 455 -2.75 11.44 -25.55
C GLU A 455 -3.49 10.72 -24.42
N ALA A 456 -3.13 11.00 -23.16
CA ALA A 456 -3.85 10.49 -21.99
C ALA A 456 -5.36 10.81 -22.05
N LYS A 457 -5.73 12.01 -22.51
CA LYS A 457 -7.15 12.39 -22.72
C LYS A 457 -7.85 11.46 -23.71
N LYS A 458 -7.20 11.13 -24.83
CA LYS A 458 -7.75 10.22 -25.84
C LYS A 458 -7.87 8.80 -25.30
N THR A 459 -6.86 8.33 -24.56
CA THR A 459 -6.87 7.02 -23.91
C THR A 459 -8.03 6.90 -22.93
N ILE A 460 -8.23 7.88 -22.04
CA ILE A 460 -9.37 7.92 -21.10
C ILE A 460 -10.70 7.95 -21.87
N SER A 461 -10.78 8.70 -22.97
CA SER A 461 -12.01 8.81 -23.78
C SER A 461 -12.47 7.46 -24.39
N ARG A 462 -11.64 6.42 -24.39
CA ARG A 462 -12.04 5.05 -24.78
C ARG A 462 -13.02 4.42 -23.80
N LEU A 463 -13.08 4.93 -22.56
CA LEU A 463 -14.01 4.49 -21.53
C LEU A 463 -15.35 5.24 -21.60
N ASN A 464 -15.49 6.22 -22.52
CA ASN A 464 -16.75 6.92 -22.73
C ASN A 464 -17.84 5.92 -23.13
N GLY A 465 -18.98 5.98 -22.44
CA GLY A 465 -20.12 5.08 -22.68
C GLY A 465 -20.17 3.85 -21.77
N ILE A 466 -19.20 3.68 -20.88
CA ILE A 466 -19.30 2.74 -19.75
C ILE A 466 -19.99 3.47 -18.58
N ASP A 467 -21.16 2.97 -18.18
CA ASP A 467 -21.93 3.47 -17.03
C ASP A 467 -22.11 2.30 -16.03
N PRO A 468 -21.80 2.48 -14.74
CA PRO A 468 -21.25 3.68 -14.09
C PRO A 468 -19.78 3.96 -14.44
N ILE A 469 -19.41 5.24 -14.52
CA ILE A 469 -18.01 5.67 -14.64
C ILE A 469 -17.28 5.32 -13.34
N ALA A 470 -16.24 4.48 -13.39
CA ALA A 470 -15.50 4.09 -12.21
C ALA A 470 -14.75 5.26 -11.56
N LYS A 471 -14.49 5.11 -10.25
CA LYS A 471 -13.75 6.07 -9.42
C LYS A 471 -12.41 6.47 -10.04
N ASP A 472 -11.60 5.49 -10.46
CA ASP A 472 -10.26 5.74 -11.02
C ASP A 472 -10.31 6.55 -12.33
N THR A 473 -11.32 6.30 -13.16
CA THR A 473 -11.56 7.03 -14.41
C THR A 473 -11.85 8.51 -14.11
N ARG A 474 -12.72 8.81 -13.14
CA ARG A 474 -13.01 10.19 -12.72
C ARG A 474 -11.78 10.90 -12.14
N ILE A 475 -10.95 10.19 -11.37
CA ILE A 475 -9.69 10.72 -10.83
C ILE A 475 -8.69 11.01 -11.95
N ASN A 476 -8.58 10.14 -12.96
CA ASN A 476 -7.72 10.35 -14.12
C ASN A 476 -8.20 11.55 -14.95
N GLU A 477 -9.50 11.73 -15.17
CA GLU A 477 -10.07 12.91 -15.84
C GLU A 477 -9.71 14.20 -15.09
N MET A 478 -9.86 14.21 -13.76
CA MET A 478 -9.49 15.33 -12.90
C MET A 478 -7.99 15.68 -13.03
N GLN A 479 -7.11 14.68 -12.90
CA GLN A 479 -5.66 14.85 -13.00
C GLN A 479 -5.22 15.24 -14.41
N ASN A 480 -5.95 14.82 -15.45
CA ASN A 480 -5.67 15.22 -16.81
C ASN A 480 -6.12 16.66 -17.11
N ALA A 481 -7.26 17.10 -16.57
CA ALA A 481 -7.66 18.50 -16.62
C ALA A 481 -6.63 19.41 -15.94
N GLN A 482 -6.08 18.97 -14.80
CA GLN A 482 -4.96 19.64 -14.13
C GLN A 482 -3.73 19.74 -15.03
N ALA A 483 -3.27 18.63 -15.64
CA ALA A 483 -2.10 18.61 -16.52
C ALA A 483 -2.28 19.46 -17.80
N LEU A 484 -3.51 19.58 -18.30
CA LEU A 484 -3.84 20.45 -19.44
C LEU A 484 -3.98 21.94 -19.05
N GLY A 485 -3.92 22.28 -17.75
CA GLY A 485 -4.19 23.65 -17.30
C GLY A 485 -5.64 24.10 -17.54
N ASP A 486 -6.59 23.16 -17.62
CA ASP A 486 -8.02 23.42 -17.64
C ASP A 486 -8.51 23.56 -16.19
N ILE A 487 -8.16 24.69 -15.57
CA ILE A 487 -8.39 24.96 -14.15
C ILE A 487 -9.89 24.92 -13.79
N PRO A 488 -10.82 25.47 -14.60
CA PRO A 488 -12.26 25.38 -14.30
C PRO A 488 -12.76 23.94 -14.23
N THR A 489 -12.39 23.09 -15.19
CA THR A 489 -12.76 21.67 -15.18
C THR A 489 -12.11 20.95 -14.01
N TRP A 490 -10.81 21.16 -13.78
CA TRP A 490 -10.09 20.58 -12.65
C TRP A 490 -10.74 20.93 -11.30
N ARG A 491 -11.08 22.21 -11.08
CA ARG A 491 -11.76 22.67 -9.86
C ARG A 491 -13.13 22.04 -9.68
N LYS A 492 -13.97 22.06 -10.72
CA LYS A 492 -15.32 21.49 -10.68
C LYS A 492 -15.27 19.99 -10.38
N THR A 493 -14.44 19.23 -11.09
CA THR A 493 -14.31 17.79 -10.89
C THR A 493 -13.74 17.48 -9.51
N THR A 494 -12.75 18.24 -9.03
CA THR A 494 -12.21 18.05 -7.68
C THR A 494 -13.27 18.34 -6.61
N GLN A 495 -14.07 19.39 -6.73
CA GLN A 495 -15.15 19.69 -5.78
C GLN A 495 -16.19 18.56 -5.72
N ASN A 496 -16.55 17.98 -6.88
CA ASN A 496 -17.42 16.82 -6.93
C ASN A 496 -16.76 15.58 -6.29
N LEU A 497 -15.50 15.28 -6.63
CA LEU A 497 -14.79 14.13 -6.09
C LEU A 497 -14.50 14.25 -4.59
N VAL A 498 -14.36 15.46 -4.03
CA VAL A 498 -14.28 15.65 -2.57
C VAL A 498 -15.56 15.23 -1.87
N GLN A 499 -16.73 15.36 -2.52
CA GLN A 499 -18.00 14.89 -1.96
C GLN A 499 -18.17 13.37 -2.11
N TYR A 500 -17.64 12.80 -3.21
CA TYR A 500 -17.79 11.37 -3.50
C TYR A 500 -16.72 10.50 -2.82
N TYR A 501 -15.46 10.92 -2.83
CA TYR A 501 -14.30 10.15 -2.37
C TYR A 501 -13.34 11.04 -1.55
N PRO A 502 -13.80 11.60 -0.40
CA PRO A 502 -13.02 12.57 0.39
C PRO A 502 -11.69 12.04 0.94
N ASP A 503 -11.63 10.73 1.17
CA ASP A 503 -10.49 10.05 1.79
C ASP A 503 -9.47 9.53 0.74
N ASP A 504 -9.75 9.69 -0.56
CA ASP A 504 -8.85 9.27 -1.63
C ASP A 504 -7.61 10.15 -1.73
N SER A 505 -6.41 9.54 -1.77
CA SER A 505 -5.14 10.27 -1.78
C SER A 505 -4.97 11.19 -3.00
N GLY A 506 -5.46 10.78 -4.18
CA GLY A 506 -5.43 11.58 -5.40
C GLY A 506 -6.36 12.79 -5.32
N VAL A 507 -7.54 12.62 -4.73
CA VAL A 507 -8.50 13.71 -4.48
C VAL A 507 -7.98 14.67 -3.41
N ILE A 508 -7.41 14.16 -2.31
CA ILE A 508 -6.79 14.98 -1.26
C ILE A 508 -5.65 15.81 -1.84
N LYS A 509 -4.75 15.21 -2.63
CA LYS A 509 -3.64 15.91 -3.28
C LYS A 509 -4.14 17.01 -4.21
N SER A 510 -5.10 16.67 -5.08
CA SER A 510 -5.72 17.62 -6.01
C SER A 510 -6.35 18.82 -5.29
N ARG A 511 -7.10 18.56 -4.20
CA ARG A 511 -7.68 19.61 -3.36
C ARG A 511 -6.60 20.51 -2.75
N LYS A 512 -5.54 19.94 -2.17
CA LYS A 512 -4.41 20.70 -1.61
C LYS A 512 -3.73 21.57 -2.68
N GLU A 513 -3.57 21.07 -3.89
CA GLU A 513 -2.97 21.82 -5.01
C GLU A 513 -3.89 22.95 -5.52
N LEU A 514 -5.22 22.77 -5.48
CA LEU A 514 -6.17 23.87 -5.71
C LEU A 514 -6.17 24.91 -4.59
N GLU A 515 -6.01 24.49 -3.33
CA GLU A 515 -5.90 25.38 -2.17
C GLU A 515 -4.60 26.20 -2.23
N ASP A 516 -3.50 25.62 -2.71
CA ASP A 516 -2.25 26.34 -2.94
C ASP A 516 -2.40 27.48 -3.94
N ARG A 517 -3.34 27.37 -4.90
CA ARG A 517 -3.64 28.47 -5.82
C ARG A 517 -4.23 29.69 -5.12
N ASN A 518 -4.76 29.51 -3.91
CA ASN A 518 -5.31 30.60 -3.09
C ASN A 518 -4.26 31.24 -2.16
N ARG A 519 -2.98 30.90 -2.31
CA ARG A 519 -1.87 31.40 -1.47
C ARG A 519 -0.93 32.29 -2.26
N ALA A 520 -0.26 33.21 -1.56
CA ALA A 520 0.83 33.96 -2.16
C ALA A 520 2.03 33.02 -2.34
N THR A 521 2.88 33.33 -3.33
CA THR A 521 4.10 32.54 -3.58
C THR A 521 5.30 33.46 -3.71
N ILE A 522 6.44 33.02 -3.23
CA ILE A 522 7.72 33.70 -3.40
C ILE A 522 8.71 32.76 -4.10
N SER A 523 9.48 33.28 -5.03
CA SER A 523 10.69 32.65 -5.53
C SER A 523 11.85 33.63 -5.44
N HIS A 524 13.01 33.14 -5.04
CA HIS A 524 14.24 33.92 -4.97
C HIS A 524 15.39 33.08 -5.47
N SER A 525 16.27 33.70 -6.26
CA SER A 525 17.53 33.09 -6.70
C SER A 525 18.65 34.11 -6.61
N THR A 526 19.85 33.64 -6.30
CA THR A 526 21.05 34.47 -6.22
C THR A 526 22.25 33.66 -6.66
N THR A 527 23.04 34.25 -7.54
CA THR A 527 24.39 33.81 -7.89
C THR A 527 25.38 34.90 -7.50
N TRP A 528 26.57 34.49 -7.07
CA TRP A 528 27.66 35.42 -6.77
C TRP A 528 28.97 34.76 -7.10
N GLY A 529 29.88 35.48 -7.72
CA GLY A 529 31.08 34.88 -8.29
C GLY A 529 32.30 35.78 -8.29
N GLN A 530 33.41 35.16 -8.69
CA GLN A 530 34.68 35.83 -8.93
C GLN A 530 35.33 35.24 -10.19
N SER A 531 35.79 36.12 -11.07
CA SER A 531 36.60 35.77 -12.23
C SER A 531 38.10 35.97 -12.00
N LYS A 532 38.91 35.14 -12.66
CA LYS A 532 40.39 35.23 -12.70
C LYS A 532 40.90 34.90 -14.09
N ALA A 533 41.94 35.60 -14.53
CA ALA A 533 42.70 35.33 -15.75
C ALA A 533 44.22 35.43 -15.45
N ASP A 534 45.07 35.18 -16.45
CA ASP A 534 46.56 35.22 -16.33
C ASP A 534 47.10 36.55 -15.79
N GLY A 535 46.32 37.64 -15.90
CA GLY A 535 46.50 38.87 -15.14
C GLY A 535 45.14 39.47 -14.75
N ARG A 536 45.07 40.22 -13.64
CA ARG A 536 43.83 40.90 -13.24
C ARG A 536 43.33 41.86 -14.33
N ASP A 537 44.26 42.42 -15.10
CA ASP A 537 43.98 43.36 -16.20
C ASP A 537 43.45 42.67 -17.47
N THR A 538 43.46 41.34 -17.56
CA THR A 538 43.01 40.59 -18.75
C THR A 538 41.61 40.00 -18.61
N VAL A 539 40.91 40.29 -17.51
CA VAL A 539 39.48 39.94 -17.36
C VAL A 539 38.67 40.93 -18.19
N SER A 540 38.10 40.44 -19.31
CA SER A 540 37.23 41.20 -20.21
C SER A 540 35.84 40.58 -20.37
N GLY A 541 35.58 39.43 -19.74
CA GLY A 541 34.29 38.76 -19.78
C GLY A 541 33.14 39.57 -19.18
N GLN A 542 31.92 39.08 -19.39
CA GLN A 542 30.69 39.74 -18.98
C GLN A 542 30.48 39.81 -17.46
N ASN A 543 31.17 38.96 -16.68
CA ASN A 543 30.99 38.88 -15.22
C ASN A 543 31.90 39.87 -14.45
N GLY A 544 32.84 40.54 -15.12
CA GLY A 544 33.82 41.37 -14.43
C GLY A 544 34.70 40.58 -13.45
N LEU A 545 35.35 41.26 -12.50
CA LEU A 545 36.20 40.63 -11.48
C LEU A 545 35.38 39.91 -10.41
N LYS A 546 34.24 40.47 -10.05
CA LYS A 546 33.24 39.89 -9.15
C LYS A 546 31.87 40.24 -9.68
N ASP A 547 30.94 39.31 -9.52
CA ASP A 547 29.56 39.45 -9.96
C ASP A 547 28.60 39.03 -8.87
N ARG A 548 27.39 39.60 -8.92
CA ARG A 548 26.22 39.11 -8.21
C ARG A 548 25.00 39.36 -9.06
N GLU A 549 24.16 38.35 -9.18
CA GLU A 549 22.82 38.48 -9.75
C GLU A 549 21.80 37.92 -8.76
N MET A 550 20.77 38.70 -8.47
CA MET A 550 19.66 38.30 -7.61
C MET A 550 18.34 38.58 -8.34
N GLU A 551 17.41 37.64 -8.23
CA GLU A 551 16.05 37.81 -8.69
C GLU A 551 15.08 37.36 -7.61
N THR A 552 14.11 38.21 -7.27
CA THR A 552 13.02 37.90 -6.35
C THR A 552 11.69 38.17 -7.02
N ARG A 553 10.79 37.19 -6.98
CA ARG A 553 9.42 37.33 -7.47
C ARG A 553 8.42 36.97 -6.38
N LEU A 554 7.51 37.88 -6.09
CA LEU A 554 6.40 37.68 -5.19
C LEU A 554 5.10 37.69 -6.00
N ASN A 555 4.33 36.61 -5.95
CA ASN A 555 3.05 36.52 -6.65
C ASN A 555 1.89 36.52 -5.66
N SER A 556 0.80 37.18 -6.03
CA SER A 556 -0.49 37.09 -5.34
C SER A 556 -1.07 35.67 -5.44
N PRO A 557 -2.15 35.34 -4.72
CA PRO A 557 -3.01 34.23 -5.10
C PRO A 557 -3.53 34.34 -6.54
N TRP A 558 -3.95 33.22 -7.12
CA TRP A 558 -4.65 33.21 -8.40
C TRP A 558 -6.05 33.81 -8.26
N ILE A 559 -6.37 34.76 -9.12
CA ILE A 559 -7.64 35.48 -9.24
C ILE A 559 -8.42 34.87 -10.40
N LYS A 560 -9.69 34.50 -10.18
CA LYS A 560 -10.57 33.88 -11.18
C LYS A 560 -9.88 32.74 -11.94
N ASP A 561 -9.20 31.88 -11.18
CA ASP A 561 -8.46 30.70 -11.62
C ASP A 561 -7.23 30.93 -12.50
N ASN A 562 -7.22 31.93 -13.37
CA ASN A 562 -6.24 32.01 -14.45
C ASN A 562 -5.41 33.29 -14.45
N TYR A 563 -5.63 34.23 -13.52
CA TYR A 563 -4.91 35.50 -13.46
C TYR A 563 -4.12 35.63 -12.17
N ARG A 564 -2.98 36.30 -12.18
CA ARG A 564 -2.20 36.57 -10.96
C ARG A 564 -1.45 37.88 -11.10
N LEU A 565 -1.37 38.66 -10.01
CA LEU A 565 -0.52 39.83 -9.95
C LEU A 565 0.81 39.44 -9.33
N PHE A 566 1.88 40.14 -9.69
CA PHE A 566 3.18 39.88 -9.10
C PHE A 566 4.01 41.15 -8.96
N ALA A 567 4.89 41.14 -7.95
CA ALA A 567 6.00 42.05 -7.81
C ALA A 567 7.29 41.30 -8.14
N TRP A 568 8.23 41.99 -8.74
CA TRP A 568 9.49 41.46 -9.21
C TRP A 568 10.61 42.44 -8.87
N HIS A 569 11.75 41.92 -8.47
CA HIS A 569 12.95 42.66 -8.14
C HIS A 569 14.13 41.92 -8.75
N GLN A 570 14.97 42.65 -9.48
CA GLN A 570 16.24 42.19 -9.99
C GLN A 570 17.34 43.12 -9.50
N ASP A 571 18.49 42.51 -9.21
CA ASP A 571 19.67 43.16 -8.69
C ASP A 571 20.89 42.55 -9.37
N ARG A 572 21.57 43.34 -10.20
CA ARG A 572 22.79 42.95 -10.90
C ARG A 572 23.93 43.83 -10.41
N TYR A 573 25.06 43.22 -10.16
CA TYR A 573 26.28 43.89 -9.70
C TYR A 573 27.49 43.29 -10.40
N GLY A 574 28.43 44.16 -10.78
CA GLY A 574 29.72 43.77 -11.33
C GLY A 574 30.85 44.70 -10.88
N GLU A 575 31.95 44.15 -10.38
CA GLU A 575 33.21 44.86 -10.13
C GLU A 575 34.05 44.86 -11.40
N TYR A 576 34.19 46.00 -12.07
CA TYR A 576 35.03 46.16 -13.27
C TYR A 576 36.29 46.98 -12.97
N ARG A 577 37.21 47.06 -13.93
CA ARG A 577 38.47 47.81 -13.79
C ARG A 577 38.24 49.30 -13.53
N PHE A 578 37.17 49.87 -14.07
CA PHE A 578 36.84 51.29 -13.92
C PHE A 578 36.00 51.59 -12.67
N GLY A 579 35.46 50.57 -12.01
CA GLY A 579 34.62 50.73 -10.83
C GLY A 579 33.55 49.64 -10.69
N ASP A 580 32.74 49.79 -9.64
CA ASP A 580 31.58 48.97 -9.38
C ASP A 580 30.37 49.48 -10.18
N VAL A 581 29.66 48.58 -10.86
CA VAL A 581 28.42 48.89 -11.57
C VAL A 581 27.27 48.13 -10.95
N HIS A 582 26.14 48.81 -10.77
CA HIS A 582 24.91 48.27 -10.22
C HIS A 582 23.74 48.54 -11.15
N ASP A 583 22.87 47.54 -11.31
CA ASP A 583 21.59 47.68 -12.00
C ASP A 583 20.52 47.02 -11.14
N GLN A 584 19.69 47.85 -10.53
CA GLN A 584 18.60 47.41 -9.66
C GLN A 584 17.27 47.87 -10.22
N ARG A 585 16.35 46.91 -10.37
CA ARG A 585 15.07 47.15 -11.03
C ARG A 585 13.93 46.51 -10.25
N TYR A 586 12.87 47.28 -10.04
CA TYR A 586 11.62 46.81 -9.44
C TYR A 586 10.52 46.86 -10.47
N GLY A 587 9.63 45.87 -10.46
CA GLY A 587 8.48 45.87 -11.34
C GLY A 587 7.26 45.23 -10.73
N VAL A 588 6.13 45.57 -11.33
CA VAL A 588 4.83 44.99 -11.03
C VAL A 588 4.21 44.52 -12.33
N GLY A 589 3.59 43.35 -12.28
CA GLY A 589 3.07 42.70 -13.46
C GLY A 589 1.80 41.92 -13.18
N ALA A 590 1.21 41.47 -14.27
CA ALA A 590 0.09 40.55 -14.28
C ALA A 590 0.43 39.39 -15.21
N GLU A 591 0.00 38.19 -14.82
CA GLU A 591 0.08 37.01 -15.67
C GLU A 591 -1.28 36.36 -15.82
N TRP A 592 -1.43 35.68 -16.95
CA TRP A 592 -2.56 34.84 -17.30
C TRP A 592 -2.06 33.47 -17.73
N GLN A 593 -2.68 32.39 -17.24
CA GLN A 593 -2.38 31.02 -17.65
C GLN A 593 -3.66 30.20 -17.77
N ALA A 594 -3.88 29.56 -18.92
CA ALA A 594 -4.98 28.61 -19.11
C ALA A 594 -4.71 27.71 -20.32
N ASN A 595 -5.17 26.45 -20.27
CA ASN A 595 -5.19 25.53 -21.42
C ASN A 595 -3.84 25.45 -22.15
N ARG A 596 -2.76 25.29 -21.37
CA ARG A 596 -1.37 25.24 -21.86
C ARG A 596 -0.90 26.49 -22.63
N LYS A 597 -1.49 27.66 -22.31
CA LYS A 597 -1.07 28.98 -22.75
C LYS A 597 -0.71 29.83 -21.54
N ALA A 598 0.30 30.68 -21.66
CA ALA A 598 0.66 31.65 -20.64
C ALA A 598 1.06 32.98 -21.26
N LEU A 599 0.65 34.07 -20.61
CA LEU A 599 1.00 35.45 -20.93
C LEU A 599 1.43 36.14 -19.64
N ALA A 600 2.60 36.79 -19.60
CA ALA A 600 2.97 37.69 -18.53
C ALA A 600 3.31 39.07 -19.10
N ALA A 601 2.94 40.11 -18.37
CA ALA A 601 3.27 41.49 -18.67
C ALA A 601 3.76 42.17 -17.39
N ILE A 602 4.92 42.81 -17.45
CA ILE A 602 5.51 43.54 -16.32
C ILE A 602 5.92 44.94 -16.77
N VAL A 603 5.62 45.91 -15.91
CA VAL A 603 6.19 47.26 -15.98
C VAL A 603 7.22 47.41 -14.87
N SER A 604 8.38 47.92 -15.19
CA SER A 604 9.52 47.99 -14.27
C SER A 604 10.26 49.32 -14.35
N GLN A 605 10.90 49.72 -13.26
CA GLN A 605 11.63 50.96 -13.11
C GLN A 605 12.97 50.71 -12.40
N SER A 606 14.04 51.35 -12.89
CA SER A 606 15.35 51.33 -12.24
C SER A 606 15.40 52.28 -11.04
N THR A 607 16.16 51.92 -10.00
CA THR A 607 16.35 52.74 -8.79
C THR A 607 17.22 53.97 -8.98
N ASP A 608 18.18 53.92 -9.91
CA ASP A 608 19.23 54.93 -10.04
C ASP A 608 18.84 56.05 -11.02
N GLY A 609 17.56 56.09 -11.41
CA GLY A 609 17.08 56.92 -12.52
C GLY A 609 17.30 56.21 -13.86
N GLY A 610 16.30 56.25 -14.74
CA GLY A 610 16.32 55.50 -16.01
C GLY A 610 14.94 55.36 -16.62
N GLN A 611 14.85 54.83 -17.83
CA GLN A 611 13.57 54.67 -18.53
C GLN A 611 12.70 53.57 -17.90
N ALA A 612 11.38 53.80 -17.89
CA ALA A 612 10.42 52.76 -17.56
C ALA A 612 10.47 51.64 -18.60
N GLY A 613 10.35 50.40 -18.15
CA GLY A 613 10.52 49.20 -18.95
C GLY A 613 9.25 48.38 -19.00
N VAL A 614 8.98 47.79 -20.16
CA VAL A 614 7.86 46.87 -20.38
C VAL A 614 8.41 45.56 -20.91
N ARG A 615 8.05 44.46 -20.27
CA ARG A 615 8.33 43.11 -20.76
C ARG A 615 7.04 42.33 -20.94
N LEU A 616 6.95 41.64 -22.06
CA LEU A 616 5.84 40.78 -22.46
C LEU A 616 6.39 39.38 -22.77
N ASP A 617 5.84 38.37 -22.12
CA ASP A 617 6.21 36.97 -22.27
C ASP A 617 4.99 36.16 -22.69
N TRP A 618 5.05 35.49 -23.86
CA TRP A 618 4.01 34.59 -24.33
C TRP A 618 4.56 33.18 -24.51
N SER A 619 3.81 32.17 -24.07
CA SER A 619 4.09 30.77 -24.42
C SER A 619 2.82 30.00 -24.71
N GLN A 620 2.90 29.06 -25.66
CA GLN A 620 1.79 28.18 -25.97
C GLN A 620 2.28 26.80 -26.43
N TRP A 621 1.67 25.76 -25.87
CA TRP A 621 1.72 24.42 -26.44
C TRP A 621 0.68 24.27 -27.56
N LEU A 622 1.12 23.77 -28.71
CA LEU A 622 0.25 23.44 -29.85
C LEU A 622 -0.33 22.02 -29.72
N ASN A 623 0.44 21.11 -29.11
CA ASN A 623 0.08 19.74 -28.79
C ASN A 623 1.05 19.21 -27.71
N ASP A 624 1.10 17.90 -27.47
CA ASP A 624 2.04 17.28 -26.51
C ASP A 624 3.51 17.41 -26.90
N HIS A 625 3.79 17.79 -28.16
CA HIS A 625 5.13 17.78 -28.71
C HIS A 625 5.69 19.14 -29.09
N TRP A 626 4.87 20.15 -29.35
CA TRP A 626 5.35 21.44 -29.85
C TRP A 626 4.93 22.57 -28.93
N GLN A 627 5.92 23.37 -28.51
CA GLN A 627 5.73 24.62 -27.79
C GLN A 627 6.48 25.74 -28.52
N TYR A 628 5.90 26.94 -28.54
CA TYR A 628 6.62 28.13 -28.93
C TYR A 628 6.52 29.21 -27.85
N GLN A 629 7.52 30.08 -27.81
CA GLN A 629 7.67 31.17 -26.85
C GLN A 629 8.06 32.45 -27.60
N LEU A 630 7.51 33.58 -27.19
CA LEU A 630 7.83 34.90 -27.70
C LEU A 630 8.05 35.85 -26.52
N GLN A 631 9.09 36.66 -26.58
CA GLN A 631 9.39 37.67 -25.56
C GLN A 631 9.73 39.00 -26.23
N TYR A 632 9.22 40.07 -25.65
CA TYR A 632 9.67 41.44 -25.92
C TYR A 632 10.05 42.09 -24.59
N ASN A 633 11.20 42.75 -24.53
CA ASN A 633 11.62 43.53 -23.38
C ASN A 633 12.16 44.89 -23.85
N SER A 634 11.51 45.99 -23.48
CA SER A 634 11.93 47.33 -23.86
C SER A 634 13.13 47.86 -23.05
N GLN A 635 13.55 47.11 -22.03
CA GLN A 635 14.70 47.37 -21.18
C GLN A 635 15.44 46.05 -20.97
N ALA A 636 16.11 45.61 -22.03
CA ALA A 636 16.86 44.36 -22.09
C ALA A 636 18.03 44.37 -21.12
N ASP A 637 18.41 43.18 -20.63
CA ASP A 637 19.52 42.99 -19.71
C ASP A 637 20.85 43.06 -20.50
N ILE A 638 21.21 44.25 -20.96
CA ILE A 638 22.45 44.51 -21.71
C ILE A 638 23.67 44.41 -20.75
N PRO A 639 24.91 44.32 -21.28
CA PRO A 639 26.12 44.30 -20.45
C PRO A 639 26.17 45.48 -19.48
N LEU A 640 26.57 45.24 -18.22
CA LEU A 640 26.58 46.30 -17.19
C LEU A 640 27.48 47.48 -17.58
N GLN A 641 28.58 47.24 -18.31
CA GLN A 641 29.45 48.32 -18.79
C GLN A 641 28.77 49.21 -19.85
N ALA A 642 27.78 48.70 -20.59
CA ALA A 642 26.97 49.52 -21.50
C ALA A 642 25.99 50.40 -20.72
N LEU A 643 25.36 49.84 -19.67
CA LEU A 643 24.48 50.60 -18.77
C LEU A 643 25.25 51.72 -18.04
N ASP A 644 26.47 51.45 -17.57
CA ASP A 644 27.35 52.46 -16.95
C ASP A 644 27.70 53.60 -17.92
N ALA A 645 27.82 53.29 -19.22
CA ALA A 645 28.02 54.28 -20.28
C ALA A 645 26.75 55.10 -20.60
N GLY A 646 25.62 54.83 -19.94
CA GLY A 646 24.35 55.53 -20.14
C GLY A 646 23.51 54.98 -21.31
N GLU A 647 23.85 53.80 -21.83
CA GLU A 647 23.13 53.15 -22.92
C GLU A 647 21.95 52.33 -22.42
N ASP A 648 20.89 52.23 -23.22
CA ASP A 648 19.71 51.40 -22.99
C ASP A 648 19.50 50.42 -24.15
N GLY A 649 18.70 49.36 -23.93
CA GLY A 649 18.49 48.34 -24.94
C GLY A 649 17.10 47.74 -24.93
N GLN A 650 16.66 47.28 -26.09
CA GLN A 650 15.41 46.53 -26.27
C GLN A 650 15.70 45.17 -26.90
N SER A 651 14.94 44.14 -26.54
CA SER A 651 15.13 42.79 -27.08
C SER A 651 13.84 42.12 -27.52
N TYR A 652 13.99 41.25 -28.53
CA TYR A 652 12.97 40.39 -29.09
C TYR A 652 13.51 38.97 -29.12
N ARG A 653 12.79 38.02 -28.52
CA ARG A 653 13.19 36.61 -28.54
C ARG A 653 12.04 35.74 -29.03
N ALA A 654 12.36 34.75 -29.85
CA ALA A 654 11.44 33.71 -30.29
C ALA A 654 12.10 32.35 -30.10
N ALA A 655 11.37 31.40 -29.52
CA ALA A 655 11.85 30.04 -29.34
C ALA A 655 10.80 29.01 -29.75
N VAL A 656 11.25 27.90 -30.30
CA VAL A 656 10.43 26.74 -30.61
C VAL A 656 11.08 25.52 -29.98
N THR A 657 10.27 24.72 -29.30
CA THR A 657 10.71 23.48 -28.66
C THR A 657 9.85 22.33 -29.12
N TRP A 658 10.52 21.29 -29.62
CA TRP A 658 9.95 19.98 -29.83
C TRP A 658 10.28 19.05 -28.65
N GLN A 659 9.26 18.49 -28.02
CA GLN A 659 9.37 17.51 -26.95
C GLN A 659 8.82 16.18 -27.45
N LYS A 660 9.60 15.12 -27.38
CA LYS A 660 9.07 13.78 -27.66
C LYS A 660 8.18 13.31 -26.51
N ASP A 661 8.74 13.40 -25.30
CA ASP A 661 8.23 12.92 -24.02
C ASP A 661 9.22 13.41 -22.92
N GLU A 662 9.14 12.86 -21.70
CA GLU A 662 10.01 13.21 -20.57
C GLU A 662 11.52 12.94 -20.80
N SER A 663 11.86 12.14 -21.81
CA SER A 663 13.23 11.68 -22.08
C SER A 663 13.98 12.51 -23.12
N ARG A 664 13.27 13.25 -23.99
CA ARG A 664 13.89 13.96 -25.12
C ARG A 664 13.22 15.28 -25.45
N GLN A 665 14.06 16.30 -25.58
CA GLN A 665 13.66 17.64 -25.97
C GLN A 665 14.70 18.25 -26.94
N ILE A 666 14.23 18.93 -27.97
CA ILE A 666 15.04 19.66 -28.95
C ILE A 666 14.47 21.07 -29.06
N GLY A 667 15.30 22.09 -28.98
CA GLY A 667 14.84 23.47 -29.11
C GLY A 667 15.76 24.32 -29.95
N ALA A 668 15.19 25.38 -30.50
CA ALA A 668 15.90 26.44 -31.18
C ALA A 668 15.34 27.80 -30.70
N SER A 669 16.22 28.78 -30.53
CA SER A 669 15.85 30.15 -30.19
C SER A 669 16.60 31.15 -31.04
N TYR A 670 15.95 32.27 -31.31
CA TYR A 670 16.53 33.45 -31.95
C TYR A 670 16.26 34.66 -31.06
N GLY A 671 17.28 35.49 -30.85
CA GLY A 671 17.24 36.73 -30.11
C GLY A 671 17.81 37.88 -30.92
N LEU A 672 17.19 39.04 -30.82
CA LEU A 672 17.69 40.32 -31.31
C LEU A 672 17.67 41.32 -30.16
N THR A 673 18.81 41.91 -29.85
CA THR A 673 18.96 43.02 -28.89
C THR A 673 19.48 44.24 -29.63
N ASP A 674 18.76 45.35 -29.52
CA ASP A 674 19.07 46.65 -30.13
C ASP A 674 19.47 47.60 -29.00
N ILE A 675 20.75 47.97 -28.95
CA ILE A 675 21.35 48.84 -27.94
C ILE A 675 21.45 50.26 -28.52
N SER A 676 21.22 51.29 -27.69
CA SER A 676 21.19 52.70 -28.08
C SER A 676 22.51 53.22 -28.66
N ASP A 677 23.63 52.56 -28.37
CA ASP A 677 24.94 52.81 -28.97
C ASP A 677 25.02 52.43 -30.47
N GLY A 678 23.95 51.85 -31.01
CA GLY A 678 23.85 51.37 -32.39
C GLY A 678 24.30 49.92 -32.59
N ASN A 679 24.68 49.22 -31.51
CA ASN A 679 25.00 47.80 -31.55
C ASN A 679 23.73 46.94 -31.60
N LYS A 680 23.66 46.08 -32.61
CA LYS A 680 22.61 45.10 -32.81
C LYS A 680 23.19 43.71 -32.62
N GLN A 681 22.81 43.10 -31.50
CA GLN A 681 23.23 41.76 -31.14
C GLN A 681 22.18 40.77 -31.64
N GLN A 682 22.60 39.82 -32.47
CA GLN A 682 21.77 38.73 -32.95
C GLN A 682 22.31 37.43 -32.40
N GLU A 683 21.44 36.62 -31.80
CA GLU A 683 21.80 35.37 -31.14
C GLU A 683 20.91 34.24 -31.65
N PHE A 684 21.53 33.14 -32.04
CA PHE A 684 20.85 31.91 -32.40
C PHE A 684 21.37 30.79 -31.51
N SER A 685 20.47 30.09 -30.83
CA SER A 685 20.82 28.96 -29.98
C SER A 685 20.01 27.72 -30.33
N THR A 686 20.61 26.56 -30.16
CA THR A 686 19.95 25.26 -30.29
C THR A 686 20.36 24.36 -29.15
N PHE A 687 19.47 23.45 -28.76
CA PHE A 687 19.83 22.39 -27.83
C PHE A 687 19.14 21.07 -28.20
N TRP A 688 19.80 19.97 -27.87
CA TRP A 688 19.21 18.63 -27.80
C TRP A 688 19.54 18.04 -26.43
N ARG A 689 18.50 17.82 -25.63
CA ARG A 689 18.56 17.12 -24.35
C ARG A 689 18.01 15.71 -24.49
N GLU A 690 18.78 14.73 -24.03
CA GLU A 690 18.47 13.30 -24.03
C GLU A 690 18.68 12.70 -22.65
N ARG A 691 17.74 11.90 -22.16
CA ARG A 691 17.96 11.06 -20.97
C ARG A 691 18.84 9.88 -21.35
N LEU A 692 20.04 9.82 -20.76
CA LEU A 692 21.04 8.80 -21.05
C LEU A 692 20.99 7.61 -20.09
N PHE A 693 20.52 7.85 -18.86
CA PHE A 693 20.42 6.84 -17.82
C PHE A 693 19.27 7.15 -16.88
N ASP A 694 18.51 6.12 -16.53
CA ASP A 694 17.44 6.15 -15.55
C ASP A 694 17.51 4.93 -14.65
N ALA A 695 17.37 5.19 -13.36
CA ALA A 695 17.17 4.22 -12.30
C ALA A 695 16.30 4.88 -11.22
N PRO A 696 15.81 4.14 -10.21
CA PRO A 696 14.90 4.69 -9.20
C PRO A 696 15.41 5.98 -8.52
N HIS A 697 16.71 6.04 -8.23
CA HIS A 697 17.35 7.17 -7.55
C HIS A 697 18.22 8.06 -8.43
N HIS A 698 18.40 7.70 -9.71
CA HIS A 698 19.39 8.33 -10.57
C HIS A 698 18.78 8.67 -11.92
N ILE A 699 18.95 9.92 -12.34
CA ILE A 699 18.59 10.35 -13.69
C ILE A 699 19.77 11.13 -14.26
N THR A 700 20.22 10.76 -15.45
CA THR A 700 21.29 11.46 -16.17
C THR A 700 20.78 11.97 -17.50
N TYR A 701 21.00 13.26 -17.77
CA TYR A 701 20.76 13.86 -19.07
C TYR A 701 22.08 14.24 -19.73
N GLY A 702 22.14 14.04 -21.05
CA GLY A 702 23.12 14.68 -21.91
C GLY A 702 22.45 15.79 -22.69
N THR A 703 23.06 16.98 -22.70
CA THR A 703 22.58 18.13 -23.45
C THR A 703 23.67 18.61 -24.38
N VAL A 704 23.42 18.57 -25.68
CA VAL A 704 24.26 19.25 -26.68
C VAL A 704 23.67 20.62 -26.93
N ARG A 705 24.49 21.68 -26.84
CA ARG A 705 24.11 23.06 -27.13
C ARG A 705 24.97 23.61 -28.25
N GLY A 706 24.35 24.39 -29.12
CA GLY A 706 25.03 25.16 -30.16
C GLY A 706 24.60 26.62 -30.06
N PHE A 707 25.56 27.53 -30.11
CA PHE A 707 25.32 28.97 -30.06
C PHE A 707 26.02 29.65 -31.24
N TYR A 708 25.37 30.63 -31.84
CA TYR A 708 25.95 31.52 -32.84
C TYR A 708 25.46 32.95 -32.58
N GLY A 709 26.38 33.90 -32.52
CA GLY A 709 26.07 35.30 -32.27
C GLY A 709 26.82 36.23 -33.20
N THR A 710 26.22 37.38 -33.50
CA THR A 710 26.86 38.48 -34.24
C THR A 710 26.51 39.81 -33.61
N ASN A 711 27.48 40.71 -33.54
CA ASN A 711 27.31 42.07 -33.06
C ASN A 711 27.63 43.04 -34.20
N SER A 712 26.81 44.08 -34.39
CA SER A 712 27.06 45.08 -35.46
C SER A 712 28.10 46.13 -35.09
N GLN A 713 28.49 46.21 -33.82
CA GLN A 713 29.60 47.01 -33.32
C GLN A 713 30.54 46.14 -32.46
N ASP A 714 31.84 46.25 -32.72
CA ASP A 714 32.90 45.55 -31.99
C ASP A 714 33.86 46.50 -31.25
N GLN A 715 33.76 47.81 -31.49
CA GLN A 715 34.48 48.86 -30.76
C GLN A 715 33.61 49.42 -29.63
N THR A 716 33.29 48.61 -28.63
CA THR A 716 32.46 49.01 -27.49
C THR A 716 33.23 48.96 -26.17
N ALA A 717 32.65 49.50 -25.10
CA ALA A 717 33.23 49.45 -23.75
C ALA A 717 33.03 48.09 -23.03
N TYR A 718 32.34 47.15 -23.68
CA TYR A 718 31.96 45.84 -23.14
C TYR A 718 32.39 44.73 -24.11
N PHE A 719 32.29 43.48 -23.66
CA PHE A 719 32.57 42.33 -24.51
C PHE A 719 31.55 42.22 -25.65
N SER A 720 31.96 42.52 -26.89
CA SER A 720 31.11 42.54 -28.09
C SER A 720 31.85 42.06 -29.35
N PRO A 721 32.26 40.78 -29.43
CA PRO A 721 32.95 40.29 -30.63
C PRO A 721 32.03 40.36 -31.86
N SER A 722 32.55 40.77 -33.02
CA SER A 722 31.75 40.93 -34.25
C SER A 722 30.99 39.65 -34.65
N SER A 723 31.58 38.47 -34.39
CA SER A 723 30.88 37.18 -34.42
C SER A 723 31.46 36.21 -33.41
N HIS A 724 30.65 35.28 -32.93
CA HIS A 724 31.09 34.18 -32.09
C HIS A 724 30.20 32.95 -32.25
N TYR A 725 30.74 31.78 -31.93
CA TYR A 725 29.98 30.55 -31.82
C TYR A 725 30.52 29.66 -30.72
N SER A 726 29.65 28.86 -30.15
CA SER A 726 30.02 27.79 -29.24
C SER A 726 29.30 26.49 -29.55
N ALA A 727 29.94 25.39 -29.20
CA ALA A 727 29.34 24.07 -29.19
C ALA A 727 29.73 23.39 -27.89
N GLU A 728 28.74 22.93 -27.13
CA GLU A 728 28.93 22.42 -25.77
C GLU A 728 28.21 21.09 -25.61
N LEU A 729 28.86 20.15 -24.93
CA LEU A 729 28.26 18.94 -24.40
C LEU A 729 28.23 19.06 -22.88
N ASN A 730 27.03 18.98 -22.32
CA ASN A 730 26.78 19.01 -20.90
C ASN A 730 26.18 17.68 -20.42
N LEU A 731 26.68 17.17 -19.31
CA LEU A 731 26.09 16.04 -18.59
C LEU A 731 25.54 16.56 -17.26
N SER A 732 24.27 16.30 -16.99
CA SER A 732 23.65 16.56 -15.68
C SER A 732 23.17 15.26 -15.04
N HIS A 733 23.39 15.11 -13.74
CA HIS A 733 23.06 13.93 -12.97
C HIS A 733 22.34 14.33 -11.68
N ASP A 734 21.11 13.85 -11.53
CA ASP A 734 20.34 13.95 -10.29
C ASP A 734 20.41 12.63 -9.51
N TRP A 735 20.80 12.71 -8.25
CA TRP A 735 20.84 11.59 -7.32
C TRP A 735 19.96 11.87 -6.09
N VAL A 736 18.87 11.11 -5.97
CA VAL A 736 17.99 11.12 -4.79
C VAL A 736 18.67 10.35 -3.66
N THR A 737 19.21 11.06 -2.68
CA THR A 737 19.90 10.44 -1.53
C THR A 737 18.97 10.11 -0.37
N TRP A 738 17.85 10.83 -0.27
CA TRP A 738 16.85 10.62 0.76
C TRP A 738 15.48 11.14 0.29
N ARG A 739 14.42 10.42 0.64
CA ARG A 739 13.03 10.82 0.42
C ARG A 739 12.14 10.24 1.52
N GLU A 740 11.18 11.03 1.96
CA GLU A 740 10.09 10.63 2.85
C GLU A 740 8.85 11.43 2.45
N TYR A 741 7.91 10.78 1.77
CA TYR A 741 6.68 11.39 1.25
C TYR A 741 6.91 12.70 0.46
N GLU A 742 6.44 13.83 0.99
CA GLU A 742 6.52 15.14 0.37
C GLU A 742 7.90 15.81 0.59
N ARG A 743 8.87 15.13 1.20
CA ARG A 743 10.20 15.64 1.50
C ARG A 743 11.26 14.83 0.78
N SER A 744 12.29 15.50 0.27
CA SER A 744 13.42 14.82 -0.36
C SER A 744 14.68 15.67 -0.36
N PHE A 745 15.81 14.99 -0.46
CA PHE A 745 17.12 15.58 -0.63
C PHE A 745 17.81 14.97 -1.85
N LYS A 746 18.10 15.83 -2.83
CA LYS A 746 18.77 15.45 -4.08
C LYS A 746 20.12 16.13 -4.19
N GLN A 747 21.06 15.38 -4.74
CA GLN A 747 22.37 15.83 -5.16
C GLN A 747 22.31 16.07 -6.67
N HIS A 748 22.66 17.26 -7.12
CA HIS A 748 22.68 17.64 -8.53
C HIS A 748 24.12 17.92 -8.95
N PHE A 749 24.57 17.23 -10.00
CA PHE A 749 25.90 17.39 -10.58
C PHE A 749 25.77 17.79 -12.02
N GLU A 750 26.60 18.72 -12.46
CA GLU A 750 26.67 19.13 -13.86
C GLU A 750 28.12 19.25 -14.29
N ALA A 751 28.45 18.73 -15.48
CA ALA A 751 29.77 18.80 -16.06
C ALA A 751 29.66 19.08 -17.57
N GLY A 752 30.28 20.15 -18.03
CA GLY A 752 30.28 20.58 -19.41
C GLY A 752 31.68 20.67 -20.00
N VAL A 753 31.78 20.34 -21.29
CA VAL A 753 32.94 20.62 -22.13
C VAL A 753 32.47 21.18 -23.45
N GLY A 754 33.18 22.15 -23.99
CA GLY A 754 32.82 22.74 -25.27
C GLY A 754 33.99 23.39 -25.98
N LEU A 755 33.65 24.04 -27.09
CA LEU A 755 34.55 24.87 -27.88
C LEU A 755 33.87 26.21 -28.09
N TYR A 756 34.62 27.28 -27.87
CA TYR A 756 34.22 28.65 -28.16
C TYR A 756 35.17 29.25 -29.18
N LYS A 757 34.63 29.97 -30.15
CA LYS A 757 35.41 30.80 -31.08
C LYS A 757 34.71 32.13 -31.29
N GLN A 758 35.48 33.20 -31.21
CA GLN A 758 35.06 34.54 -31.61
C GLN A 758 35.88 35.03 -32.80
N ALA A 759 35.41 36.09 -33.46
CA ALA A 759 36.15 36.79 -34.51
C ALA A 759 37.55 37.18 -34.03
N ASP A 760 38.52 37.18 -34.94
CA ASP A 760 39.93 37.54 -34.71
C ASP A 760 40.73 36.66 -33.72
N TYR A 761 40.10 35.66 -33.08
CA TYR A 761 40.75 34.73 -32.16
C TYR A 761 40.57 33.27 -32.58
N SER A 762 41.50 32.43 -32.15
CA SER A 762 41.45 30.99 -32.38
C SER A 762 40.41 30.31 -31.48
N ALA A 763 39.84 29.20 -31.95
CA ALA A 763 38.93 28.40 -31.14
C ALA A 763 39.66 27.84 -29.91
N LYS A 764 39.00 27.92 -28.75
CA LYS A 764 39.52 27.47 -27.47
C LYS A 764 38.48 26.64 -26.72
N PRO A 765 38.90 25.71 -25.84
CA PRO A 765 37.98 24.88 -25.09
C PRO A 765 37.25 25.68 -24.00
N THR A 766 36.04 25.24 -23.67
CA THR A 766 35.29 25.68 -22.50
C THR A 766 35.06 24.49 -21.56
N TYR A 767 35.00 24.75 -20.26
CA TYR A 767 34.70 23.74 -19.25
C TYR A 767 33.73 24.30 -18.22
N SER A 768 32.85 23.47 -17.70
CA SER A 768 32.00 23.83 -16.56
C SER A 768 31.82 22.64 -15.62
N LEU A 769 31.76 22.92 -14.33
CA LEU A 769 31.47 21.98 -13.26
C LEU A 769 30.55 22.66 -12.26
N GLN A 770 29.47 22.01 -11.87
CA GLN A 770 28.57 22.50 -10.83
C GLN A 770 28.12 21.36 -9.92
N TYR A 771 27.99 21.67 -8.65
CA TYR A 771 27.46 20.78 -7.64
C TYR A 771 26.46 21.53 -6.76
N GLN A 772 25.27 20.95 -6.60
CA GLN A 772 24.16 21.57 -5.89
C GLN A 772 23.42 20.58 -5.00
N HIS A 773 23.03 21.08 -3.83
CA HIS A 773 22.06 20.47 -2.94
C HIS A 773 20.65 21.00 -3.25
N GLN A 774 19.68 20.09 -3.40
CA GLN A 774 18.27 20.42 -3.62
C GLN A 774 17.39 19.79 -2.54
N TRP A 775 16.71 20.62 -1.77
CA TRP A 775 15.80 20.23 -0.71
C TRP A 775 14.35 20.50 -1.10
N GLN A 776 13.52 19.46 -1.02
CA GLN A 776 12.07 19.60 -0.89
C GLN A 776 11.75 19.51 0.62
N LEU A 777 11.46 20.65 1.25
CA LEU A 777 11.26 20.75 2.70
C LEU A 777 9.83 20.37 3.13
N SER A 778 8.87 20.68 2.27
CA SER A 778 7.47 20.28 2.37
C SER A 778 6.86 20.33 0.97
N ARG A 779 5.58 19.97 0.79
CA ARG A 779 4.88 20.16 -0.49
C ARG A 779 4.92 21.59 -1.06
N THR A 780 5.09 22.61 -0.21
CA THR A 780 5.01 24.03 -0.61
C THR A 780 6.32 24.81 -0.46
N TRP A 781 7.41 24.17 -0.02
CA TRP A 781 8.69 24.85 0.19
C TRP A 781 9.86 24.03 -0.37
N GLN A 782 10.71 24.72 -1.14
CA GLN A 782 11.94 24.20 -1.73
C GLN A 782 13.12 25.14 -1.47
N LEU A 783 14.31 24.57 -1.38
CA LEU A 783 15.56 25.28 -1.12
C LEU A 783 16.68 24.61 -1.92
N ASN A 784 17.55 25.40 -2.54
CA ASN A 784 18.76 24.91 -3.16
C ASN A 784 19.97 25.79 -2.86
N TYR A 785 21.14 25.18 -2.83
CA TYR A 785 22.42 25.88 -2.75
C TYR A 785 23.53 25.04 -3.37
N GLY A 786 24.56 25.69 -3.88
CA GLY A 786 25.63 24.99 -4.58
C GLY A 786 26.83 25.87 -4.90
N ILE A 787 27.80 25.26 -5.57
CA ILE A 787 29.00 25.91 -6.08
C ILE A 787 29.23 25.46 -7.52
N GLY A 788 29.71 26.37 -8.35
CA GLY A 788 30.11 26.10 -9.71
C GLY A 788 31.46 26.70 -10.03
N TRP A 789 32.08 26.15 -11.07
CA TRP A 789 33.32 26.60 -11.66
C TRP A 789 33.18 26.51 -13.18
N GLN A 790 33.57 27.57 -13.87
CA GLN A 790 33.55 27.66 -15.32
C GLN A 790 34.90 28.16 -15.81
N TYR A 791 35.28 27.70 -16.99
CA TYR A 791 36.40 28.18 -17.75
C TYR A 791 35.91 28.59 -19.14
N HIS A 792 36.10 29.86 -19.49
CA HIS A 792 35.66 30.42 -20.75
C HIS A 792 36.72 31.38 -21.31
N PRO A 793 37.05 31.29 -22.61
CA PRO A 793 37.96 32.24 -23.25
C PRO A 793 37.21 33.49 -23.71
N TYR A 794 37.67 34.67 -23.27
CA TYR A 794 37.17 35.98 -23.72
C TYR A 794 38.35 36.76 -24.33
N ASP A 795 38.17 37.29 -25.54
CA ASP A 795 39.22 38.06 -26.26
C ASP A 795 40.56 37.33 -26.35
N GLY A 796 40.48 36.00 -26.53
CA GLY A 796 41.66 35.14 -26.59
C GLY A 796 42.35 34.88 -25.25
N HIS A 797 41.90 35.47 -24.15
CA HIS A 797 42.40 35.22 -22.80
C HIS A 797 41.50 34.25 -22.05
N ASP A 798 42.12 33.37 -21.27
CA ASP A 798 41.41 32.34 -20.54
C ASP A 798 40.91 32.91 -19.20
N GLU A 799 39.59 32.81 -18.97
CA GLU A 799 38.95 33.30 -17.74
C GLU A 799 38.33 32.13 -16.97
N GLN A 800 38.66 32.04 -15.69
CA GLN A 800 38.08 31.11 -14.73
C GLN A 800 37.08 31.86 -13.86
N HIS A 801 35.85 31.37 -13.77
CA HIS A 801 34.80 31.92 -12.94
C HIS A 801 34.41 30.89 -11.88
N THR A 802 34.42 31.27 -10.60
CA THR A 802 33.94 30.43 -9.50
C THR A 802 32.76 31.13 -8.84
N TYR A 803 31.64 30.43 -8.68
CA TYR A 803 30.39 31.04 -8.22
C TYR A 803 29.64 30.17 -7.21
N GLY A 804 28.94 30.83 -6.29
CA GLY A 804 27.95 30.24 -5.41
C GLY A 804 26.54 30.39 -5.98
N ILE A 805 25.65 29.47 -5.60
CA ILE A 805 24.23 29.49 -5.96
C ILE A 805 23.43 29.36 -4.68
N PHE A 806 22.36 30.14 -4.56
CA PHE A 806 21.34 30.00 -3.54
C PHE A 806 19.97 30.30 -4.13
N GLY A 807 18.96 29.52 -3.77
CA GLY A 807 17.59 29.79 -4.19
C GLY A 807 16.55 29.11 -3.30
N PHE A 808 15.36 29.69 -3.25
CA PHE A 808 14.21 29.09 -2.58
C PHE A 808 12.90 29.43 -3.30
N GLU A 809 11.93 28.53 -3.19
CA GLU A 809 10.54 28.75 -3.61
C GLU A 809 9.60 28.37 -2.46
N GLY A 810 8.58 29.18 -2.21
CA GLY A 810 7.64 28.99 -1.12
C GLY A 810 6.21 29.41 -1.46
N ARG A 811 5.23 28.76 -0.85
CA ARG A 811 3.82 29.20 -0.80
C ARG A 811 3.41 29.43 0.65
N PHE A 812 2.83 30.59 0.95
CA PHE A 812 2.51 31.03 2.31
C PHE A 812 1.14 31.69 2.44
#